data_AF-A0A940B4J1-F1
#
_entry.id   AF-A0A940B4J1-F1
#
_cell.length_a   1.000
_cell.length_b   1.000
_cell.length_c   1.000
_cell.angle_alpha   90.00
_cell.angle_beta   90.00
_cell.angle_gamma   90.00
#
_symmetry.space_group_name_H-M   'P 1'
#
loop_
_entity.id
_entity.type
_entity.pdbx_description
1 polymer ?
#
loop_
_entity_poly.entity_id
_entity_poly.type
_entity_poly.pdbx_seq_one_letter_code
_entity_poly.pdbx_strand_id
1 'polypeptide(L)'
;MKKRLIQLLGIVLLLVCPVLSQAQINYQYWIDNNIGAAVSGTTTANGDISLAIDMADQTPGIHFYNLRAREGKKWGPVYRYLFAIPHEQQTDATRMITGYRYGFGDEMTTVTFDTPISEYTLNQPFDVPVPPLPTVIDDDCHFSFSDDEATLLRNITMEFALTFTDESNAMSSPIGTSFTLTDTHTSDIQTLEVAGSLPIEAHAQGGYSVVTFTIQSAGTYILKSSAACNLRLFSSDGAKITDVSADALIAGYSHEYEAGTYYVVAFGNENEITLTVSICDVNLLKPTLTYADNQVTITCAVAGATVYYTLDGTDPTTESTLYETPIPVDCNMTIKAIAVLSGIGTSPIASLDIKSFTVETPVITHEGNVLSITTATEGATIYYTLDGTTPTMESKVYTSPFTVTENGTIKAIAVKEGYENSAVADLNVNWIVINTCGYAIYDKNVKTLTFYYGIKPEDNRTSEGIWVYDADKTVFESYACHNPWYSTDITTVIFDSSFAKARPKTTAGWFYGCDKLTEIIGIEHLNTEKVLDMEYMFYQCSSLTNIDLSHFNTAKVGTGGEVLYALRGSMHFMFASCYNLTHIDISSFEISDNLTDPLDMQHMFSLCSGLKTVDISGFKNIHANMNGFFNGCSKLTTIYVSEDWSNQYITGSKMFQGCTNLVGGKGTVFQSNQIEKSYAIIDGGTDSPGYFTDKASMKMGDVNRNGVLDTNDAVDLIDFMAGKSPNGVTTTSADINSDGVVNVADLIMLINDLLKESSWP
;
A
#
# COMPACT_ATOMS: atom_id res chain seq x y z
N MET A 1 -95.19 -74.12 23.88
CA MET A 1 -94.37 -75.02 24.73
C MET A 1 -92.95 -74.52 24.71
N LYS A 2 -92.44 -74.17 25.90
CA LYS A 2 -91.02 -74.19 26.35
C LYS A 2 -89.89 -73.90 25.34
N LYS A 3 -89.14 -72.83 25.65
CA LYS A 3 -87.66 -72.76 25.73
C LYS A 3 -86.90 -73.83 24.94
N ARG A 4 -86.08 -73.40 23.96
CA ARG A 4 -84.60 -73.58 23.99
C ARG A 4 -83.93 -73.17 22.66
N LEU A 5 -82.69 -72.67 22.83
CA LEU A 5 -81.62 -72.40 21.85
C LEU A 5 -81.90 -71.18 20.93
N ILE A 6 -81.30 -70.01 21.15
CA ILE A 6 -79.85 -69.74 21.01
C ILE A 6 -79.31 -70.42 19.75
N GLN A 7 -79.53 -69.78 18.61
CA GLN A 7 -78.66 -69.91 17.46
C GLN A 7 -78.35 -68.51 16.93
N LEU A 8 -77.11 -68.10 17.21
CA LEU A 8 -76.25 -67.25 16.42
C LEU A 8 -76.89 -65.99 15.82
N LEU A 9 -76.78 -64.94 16.63
CA LEU A 9 -76.25 -63.64 16.23
C LEU A 9 -75.58 -63.64 14.85
N GLY A 10 -76.30 -63.07 13.90
CA GLY A 10 -75.77 -62.64 12.61
C GLY A 10 -76.67 -61.52 12.14
N ILE A 11 -76.40 -60.30 12.56
CA ILE A 11 -76.95 -59.15 11.84
C ILE A 11 -76.19 -59.11 10.53
N VAL A 12 -76.84 -59.50 9.44
CA VAL A 12 -76.31 -59.27 8.10
C VAL A 12 -76.55 -57.80 7.80
N LEU A 13 -75.56 -56.96 8.09
CA LEU A 13 -75.56 -55.60 7.57
C LEU A 13 -75.15 -55.66 6.10
N LEU A 14 -76.05 -55.22 5.22
CA LEU A 14 -75.75 -54.97 3.80
C LEU A 14 -75.15 -53.56 3.69
N LEU A 15 -73.83 -53.50 3.59
CA LEU A 15 -73.13 -52.24 3.40
C LEU A 15 -72.75 -52.07 1.95
N VAL A 16 -73.30 -51.03 1.31
CA VAL A 16 -72.98 -50.66 -0.07
C VAL A 16 -71.73 -49.80 -0.07
N CYS A 17 -70.60 -50.35 -0.50
CA CYS A 17 -69.37 -49.58 -0.70
C CYS A 17 -69.32 -49.01 -2.12
N PRO A 18 -69.28 -47.67 -2.33
CA PRO A 18 -69.19 -47.09 -3.66
C PRO A 18 -67.73 -46.99 -4.10
N VAL A 19 -67.18 -48.00 -4.80
CA VAL A 19 -65.89 -47.84 -5.51
C VAL A 19 -65.86 -48.63 -6.84
N LEU A 20 -65.27 -47.99 -7.84
CA LEU A 20 -65.19 -48.34 -9.26
C LEU A 20 -63.88 -49.09 -9.61
N SER A 21 -63.83 -50.43 -9.57
CA SER A 21 -62.97 -51.24 -10.46
C SER A 21 -63.21 -52.76 -10.31
N GLN A 22 -62.88 -53.56 -11.33
CA GLN A 22 -63.03 -55.03 -11.37
C GLN A 22 -61.91 -55.80 -10.61
N ALA A 23 -61.17 -55.16 -9.70
CA ALA A 23 -60.11 -55.81 -8.92
C ALA A 23 -60.64 -56.51 -7.65
N GLN A 24 -59.89 -57.50 -7.13
CA GLN A 24 -60.16 -58.12 -5.84
C GLN A 24 -59.91 -57.09 -4.72
N ILE A 25 -60.96 -56.72 -3.98
CA ILE A 25 -60.89 -55.72 -2.91
C ILE A 25 -60.67 -56.46 -1.60
N ASN A 26 -59.59 -56.12 -0.89
CA ASN A 26 -59.39 -56.60 0.47
C ASN A 26 -60.10 -55.65 1.43
N TYR A 27 -60.78 -56.15 2.45
CA TYR A 27 -61.37 -55.32 3.48
C TYR A 27 -60.96 -55.81 4.86
N GLN A 28 -61.00 -54.91 5.83
CA GLN A 28 -60.85 -55.23 7.24
C GLN A 28 -61.96 -54.57 8.03
N TYR A 29 -62.46 -55.29 9.03
CA TYR A 29 -63.36 -54.71 10.00
C TYR A 29 -62.98 -55.11 11.42
N TRP A 30 -63.29 -54.23 12.37
CA TRP A 30 -63.05 -54.44 13.79
C TRP A 30 -64.03 -53.60 14.61
N ILE A 31 -64.23 -54.00 15.86
CA ILE A 31 -65.07 -53.29 16.82
C ILE A 31 -64.19 -52.34 17.64
N ASP A 32 -64.69 -51.14 17.86
CA ASP A 32 -64.09 -50.05 18.63
C ASP A 32 -62.64 -49.77 18.20
N ASN A 33 -61.74 -49.53 19.15
CA ASN A 33 -60.34 -49.23 18.84
C ASN A 33 -59.45 -50.50 18.75
N ASN A 34 -60.04 -51.69 18.65
CA ASN A 34 -59.29 -52.96 18.66
C ASN A 34 -58.87 -53.43 17.26
N ILE A 35 -58.09 -52.60 16.56
CA ILE A 35 -57.57 -52.95 15.22
C ILE A 35 -56.66 -54.19 15.24
N GLY A 36 -56.02 -54.50 16.37
CA GLY A 36 -55.22 -55.71 16.56
C GLY A 36 -56.04 -57.01 16.46
N ALA A 37 -57.35 -56.93 16.68
CA ALA A 37 -58.30 -58.02 16.48
C ALA A 37 -59.05 -57.92 15.14
N ALA A 38 -58.57 -57.11 14.18
CA ALA A 38 -59.27 -56.90 12.92
C ALA A 38 -59.39 -58.20 12.11
N VAL A 39 -60.62 -58.43 11.65
CA VAL A 39 -60.95 -59.55 10.76
C VAL A 39 -60.78 -59.06 9.33
N SER A 40 -59.97 -59.78 8.55
CA SER A 40 -59.73 -59.47 7.15
C SER A 40 -60.59 -60.35 6.25
N GLY A 41 -61.06 -59.80 5.14
CA GLY A 41 -61.78 -60.53 4.11
C GLY A 41 -61.47 -59.99 2.72
N THR A 42 -62.00 -60.66 1.70
CA THR A 42 -61.87 -60.24 0.30
C THR A 42 -63.22 -60.28 -0.38
N THR A 43 -63.53 -59.32 -1.23
CA THR A 43 -64.75 -59.30 -2.05
C THR A 43 -64.44 -59.02 -3.53
N THR A 44 -65.34 -59.44 -4.42
CA THR A 44 -65.27 -59.21 -5.87
C THR A 44 -66.51 -58.46 -6.32
N ALA A 45 -66.31 -57.31 -6.98
CA ALA A 45 -67.27 -56.43 -7.64
C ALA A 45 -68.78 -56.77 -7.50
N ASN A 46 -69.41 -56.23 -6.44
CA ASN A 46 -70.76 -55.64 -6.40
C ASN A 46 -71.12 -55.17 -4.98
N GLY A 47 -70.22 -54.42 -4.35
CA GLY A 47 -70.53 -53.50 -3.26
C GLY A 47 -70.93 -54.08 -1.90
N ASP A 48 -71.47 -55.29 -1.82
CA ASP A 48 -72.11 -55.79 -0.60
C ASP A 48 -71.17 -56.68 0.20
N ILE A 49 -70.76 -56.18 1.37
CA ILE A 49 -70.03 -56.96 2.36
C ILE A 49 -71.01 -57.36 3.46
N SER A 50 -71.29 -58.66 3.56
CA SER A 50 -72.06 -59.23 4.68
C SER A 50 -71.14 -59.56 5.84
N LEU A 51 -71.22 -58.78 6.92
CA LEU A 51 -70.42 -58.99 8.12
C LEU A 51 -71.23 -59.78 9.15
N ALA A 52 -70.73 -60.96 9.56
CA ALA A 52 -71.27 -61.65 10.73
C ALA A 52 -70.52 -61.14 11.97
N ILE A 53 -71.16 -60.24 12.71
CA ILE A 53 -70.59 -59.66 13.93
C ILE A 53 -71.19 -60.39 15.14
N ASP A 54 -70.35 -61.05 15.92
CA ASP A 54 -70.76 -61.63 17.20
C ASP A 54 -70.76 -60.53 18.28
N MET A 55 -71.93 -60.29 18.85
CA MET A 55 -72.17 -59.23 19.83
C MET A 55 -72.27 -59.79 21.25
N ALA A 56 -72.14 -61.10 21.43
CA ALA A 56 -72.33 -61.76 22.72
C ALA A 56 -71.30 -61.33 23.79
N ASP A 57 -70.12 -60.90 23.35
CA ASP A 57 -69.00 -60.52 24.22
C ASP A 57 -68.90 -58.99 24.48
N GLN A 58 -69.81 -58.17 23.92
CA GLN A 58 -69.78 -56.72 24.09
C GLN A 58 -70.53 -56.29 25.36
N THR A 59 -69.97 -55.34 26.10
CA THR A 59 -70.59 -54.78 27.30
C THR A 59 -71.69 -53.76 26.95
N PRO A 60 -72.64 -53.44 27.84
CA PRO A 60 -73.53 -52.30 27.62
C PRO A 60 -72.75 -50.99 27.42
N GLY A 61 -73.10 -50.21 26.40
CA GLY A 61 -72.37 -49.00 26.01
C GLY A 61 -72.54 -48.61 24.54
N ILE A 62 -71.82 -47.56 24.12
CA ILE A 62 -71.71 -47.17 22.72
C ILE A 62 -70.47 -47.83 22.13
N HIS A 63 -70.69 -48.45 20.98
CA HIS A 63 -69.67 -49.13 20.22
C HIS A 63 -69.72 -48.66 18.78
N PHE A 64 -68.64 -48.87 18.05
CA PHE A 64 -68.60 -48.63 16.62
C PHE A 64 -67.90 -49.78 15.93
N TYR A 65 -68.45 -50.21 14.80
CA TYR A 65 -67.67 -51.05 13.90
C TYR A 65 -66.98 -50.16 12.87
N ASN A 66 -65.74 -50.50 12.61
CA ASN A 66 -64.89 -49.85 11.63
C ASN A 66 -64.83 -50.77 10.42
N LEU A 67 -64.92 -50.19 9.23
CA LEU A 67 -64.75 -50.90 7.97
C LEU A 67 -63.84 -50.05 7.09
N ARG A 68 -62.79 -50.65 6.56
CA ARG A 68 -62.02 -50.06 5.47
C ARG A 68 -61.77 -51.07 4.38
N ALA A 69 -61.70 -50.58 3.16
CA ALA A 69 -61.36 -51.34 1.98
C ALA A 69 -59.95 -50.95 1.50
N ARG A 70 -59.26 -51.87 0.86
CA ARG A 70 -57.95 -51.68 0.25
C ARG A 70 -58.00 -52.04 -1.22
N GLU A 71 -57.54 -51.13 -2.06
CA GLU A 71 -57.26 -51.39 -3.46
C GLU A 71 -55.74 -51.34 -3.69
N GLY A 72 -55.16 -52.45 -4.13
CA GLY A 72 -53.70 -52.57 -4.24
C GLY A 72 -52.99 -52.41 -2.89
N LYS A 73 -52.08 -51.44 -2.78
CA LYS A 73 -51.39 -51.11 -1.53
C LYS A 73 -52.16 -50.16 -0.61
N LYS A 74 -53.12 -49.41 -1.14
CA LYS A 74 -53.75 -48.25 -0.49
C LYS A 74 -55.00 -48.64 0.29
N TRP A 75 -55.03 -48.33 1.58
CA TRP A 75 -56.27 -48.39 2.36
C TRP A 75 -57.08 -47.12 2.09
N GLY A 76 -58.35 -47.30 1.76
CA GLY A 76 -59.33 -46.22 1.78
C GLY A 76 -59.67 -45.78 3.21
N PRO A 77 -60.49 -44.75 3.35
CA PRO A 77 -60.86 -44.21 4.66
C PRO A 77 -61.56 -45.28 5.51
N VAL A 78 -61.44 -45.12 6.83
CA VAL A 78 -62.17 -45.95 7.78
C VAL A 78 -63.60 -45.43 7.87
N TYR A 79 -64.54 -46.20 7.31
CA TYR A 79 -65.96 -45.99 7.52
C TYR A 79 -66.35 -46.49 8.89
N ARG A 80 -67.14 -45.69 9.60
CA ARG A 80 -67.56 -45.96 10.96
C ARG A 80 -69.05 -45.93 11.09
N TYR A 81 -69.55 -46.90 11.83
CA TYR A 81 -70.97 -47.04 12.06
C TYR A 81 -71.18 -47.34 13.53
N LEU A 82 -71.96 -46.48 14.15
CA LEU A 82 -72.20 -46.50 15.58
C LEU A 82 -73.40 -47.38 15.88
N PHE A 83 -73.30 -48.12 16.97
CA PHE A 83 -74.41 -48.83 17.55
C PHE A 83 -74.36 -48.75 19.08
N ALA A 84 -75.53 -48.83 19.70
CA ALA A 84 -75.67 -48.79 21.16
C ALA A 84 -76.18 -50.13 21.70
N ILE A 85 -75.58 -50.61 22.79
CA ILE A 85 -76.06 -51.75 23.59
C ILE A 85 -76.63 -51.20 24.92
N PRO A 86 -77.93 -51.32 25.19
CA PRO A 86 -78.56 -50.75 26.41
C PRO A 86 -78.14 -51.46 27.72
N HIS A 87 -78.22 -50.77 28.88
CA HIS A 87 -77.89 -51.33 30.20
C HIS A 87 -79.13 -51.82 30.99
N GLU A 88 -79.00 -52.91 31.77
CA GLU A 88 -80.10 -53.70 32.41
C GLU A 88 -81.01 -52.97 33.41
N GLN A 89 -80.78 -51.69 33.72
CA GLN A 89 -81.56 -50.97 34.73
C GLN A 89 -82.07 -49.60 34.27
N GLN A 90 -82.74 -49.52 33.12
CA GLN A 90 -83.22 -48.22 32.61
C GLN A 90 -84.67 -48.16 32.10
N THR A 91 -85.52 -49.14 32.40
CA THR A 91 -86.97 -49.02 32.22
C THR A 91 -87.71 -49.55 33.43
N ASP A 92 -88.76 -48.85 33.88
CA ASP A 92 -89.77 -49.46 34.73
C ASP A 92 -90.39 -50.61 33.93
N ALA A 93 -90.17 -51.86 34.35
CA ALA A 93 -90.48 -53.09 33.60
C ALA A 93 -91.98 -53.29 33.27
N THR A 94 -92.80 -52.27 33.56
CA THR A 94 -94.25 -52.25 33.37
C THR A 94 -94.72 -51.35 32.23
N ARG A 95 -93.84 -50.56 31.59
CA ARG A 95 -94.21 -49.59 30.53
C ARG A 95 -93.69 -49.99 29.14
N MET A 96 -94.54 -49.83 28.12
CA MET A 96 -94.15 -50.12 26.72
C MET A 96 -93.28 -49.01 26.14
N ILE A 97 -92.20 -49.41 25.47
CA ILE A 97 -91.32 -48.47 24.75
C ILE A 97 -91.97 -48.16 23.40
N THR A 98 -92.19 -46.87 23.14
CA THR A 98 -92.83 -46.35 21.92
C THR A 98 -91.84 -45.69 20.97
N GLY A 99 -90.61 -45.43 21.42
CA GLY A 99 -89.54 -44.87 20.59
C GLY A 99 -88.26 -44.60 21.37
N TYR A 100 -87.30 -43.95 20.73
CA TYR A 100 -86.05 -43.50 21.33
C TYR A 100 -85.63 -42.13 20.78
N ARG A 101 -84.79 -41.42 21.52
CA ARG A 101 -84.16 -40.16 21.09
C ARG A 101 -82.66 -40.29 21.23
N TYR A 102 -81.91 -39.96 20.19
CA TYR A 102 -80.45 -39.99 20.19
C TYR A 102 -79.89 -38.64 19.73
N GLY A 103 -78.66 -38.32 20.09
CA GLY A 103 -78.03 -37.09 19.63
C GLY A 103 -76.55 -36.95 19.95
N PHE A 104 -75.91 -36.03 19.24
CA PHE A 104 -74.50 -35.66 19.41
C PHE A 104 -74.42 -34.21 19.89
N GLY A 105 -73.71 -33.97 20.99
CA GLY A 105 -73.70 -32.65 21.62
C GLY A 105 -75.13 -32.18 21.98
N ASP A 106 -75.51 -30.98 21.55
CA ASP A 106 -76.82 -30.37 21.85
C ASP A 106 -77.95 -30.77 20.87
N GLU A 107 -77.63 -31.43 19.76
CA GLU A 107 -78.60 -31.81 18.72
C GLU A 107 -79.14 -33.23 18.94
N MET A 108 -80.46 -33.38 19.04
CA MET A 108 -81.11 -34.67 19.33
C MET A 108 -82.26 -34.96 18.35
N THR A 109 -82.29 -36.18 17.81
CA THR A 109 -83.30 -36.72 16.88
C THR A 109 -84.18 -37.75 17.57
N THR A 110 -85.49 -37.73 17.29
CA THR A 110 -86.48 -38.68 17.84
C THR A 110 -86.90 -39.70 16.78
N VAL A 111 -86.90 -40.97 17.14
CA VAL A 111 -87.40 -42.09 16.35
C VAL A 111 -88.57 -42.73 17.09
N THR A 112 -89.70 -42.87 16.41
CA THR A 112 -90.90 -43.52 16.95
C THR A 112 -91.07 -44.87 16.29
N PHE A 113 -91.42 -45.90 17.05
CA PHE A 113 -91.69 -47.22 16.51
C PHE A 113 -93.11 -47.28 15.94
N ASP A 114 -93.26 -47.90 14.76
CA ASP A 114 -94.57 -48.15 14.15
C ASP A 114 -95.46 -49.07 14.99
N THR A 115 -94.87 -49.86 15.90
CA THR A 115 -95.58 -50.69 16.88
C THR A 115 -94.86 -50.65 18.23
N PRO A 116 -95.55 -50.29 19.33
CA PRO A 116 -94.97 -50.31 20.68
C PRO A 116 -94.48 -51.71 21.07
N ILE A 117 -93.33 -51.78 21.73
CA ILE A 117 -92.67 -53.05 22.06
C ILE A 117 -92.78 -53.27 23.58
N SER A 118 -93.43 -54.36 23.98
CA SER A 118 -93.70 -54.68 25.39
C SER A 118 -92.60 -55.48 26.08
N GLU A 119 -91.77 -56.20 25.32
CA GLU A 119 -90.61 -56.94 25.82
C GLU A 119 -89.44 -56.73 24.86
N TYR A 120 -88.62 -55.72 25.10
CA TYR A 120 -87.36 -55.58 24.37
C TYR A 120 -86.31 -56.50 25.01
N THR A 121 -85.81 -57.49 24.28
CA THR A 121 -84.60 -58.22 24.71
C THR A 121 -83.40 -57.28 24.59
N LEU A 122 -82.83 -56.91 25.74
CA LEU A 122 -81.88 -55.83 25.95
C LEU A 122 -80.50 -55.96 25.25
N ASN A 123 -80.36 -56.82 24.25
CA ASN A 123 -79.10 -57.06 23.54
C ASN A 123 -79.21 -56.83 22.03
N GLN A 124 -80.24 -56.14 21.55
CA GLN A 124 -80.36 -55.75 20.14
C GLN A 124 -79.76 -54.35 19.91
N PRO A 125 -78.77 -54.22 19.00
CA PRO A 125 -78.18 -52.94 18.65
C PRO A 125 -79.15 -52.10 17.81
N PHE A 126 -79.04 -50.78 17.96
CA PHE A 126 -79.72 -49.81 17.10
C PHE A 126 -78.68 -49.05 16.27
N ASP A 127 -78.95 -48.88 14.98
CA ASP A 127 -78.12 -48.05 14.11
C ASP A 127 -78.26 -46.57 14.50
N VAL A 128 -77.13 -45.91 14.71
CA VAL A 128 -77.06 -44.46 14.91
C VAL A 128 -76.40 -43.85 13.68
N PRO A 129 -76.92 -42.72 13.13
CA PRO A 129 -76.26 -42.03 12.03
C PRO A 129 -74.81 -41.69 12.35
N VAL A 130 -73.97 -41.76 11.32
CA VAL A 130 -72.55 -41.42 11.42
C VAL A 130 -72.41 -39.92 11.71
N PRO A 131 -71.68 -39.52 12.76
CA PRO A 131 -71.45 -38.11 13.05
C PRO A 131 -70.56 -37.47 11.98
N PRO A 132 -70.68 -36.15 11.75
CA PRO A 132 -69.77 -35.44 10.87
C PRO A 132 -68.34 -35.52 11.43
N LEU A 133 -67.41 -36.02 10.61
CA LEU A 133 -65.99 -36.04 10.95
C LEU A 133 -65.44 -34.59 10.97
N PRO A 134 -64.50 -34.27 11.87
CA PRO A 134 -63.89 -32.96 11.94
C PRO A 134 -63.17 -32.61 10.63
N THR A 135 -63.32 -31.36 10.23
CA THR A 135 -62.74 -30.78 9.00
C THR A 135 -61.47 -29.99 9.28
N VAL A 136 -60.89 -30.10 10.49
CA VAL A 136 -59.72 -29.33 10.90
C VAL A 136 -58.56 -30.28 11.22
N ILE A 137 -57.36 -29.88 10.84
CA ILE A 137 -56.10 -30.53 11.23
C ILE A 137 -55.50 -29.64 12.34
N ASP A 138 -55.61 -30.09 13.58
CA ASP A 138 -55.16 -29.37 14.79
C ASP A 138 -53.95 -30.06 15.44
N ASP A 139 -53.54 -29.63 16.62
CA ASP A 139 -52.36 -30.16 17.31
C ASP A 139 -52.54 -31.59 17.86
N ASP A 140 -53.79 -32.06 17.99
CA ASP A 140 -54.11 -33.42 18.46
C ASP A 140 -54.05 -34.46 17.32
N CYS A 141 -53.81 -34.00 16.09
CA CYS A 141 -53.61 -34.82 14.90
C CYS A 141 -52.17 -35.34 14.80
N HIS A 142 -52.00 -36.65 14.64
CA HIS A 142 -50.69 -37.30 14.52
C HIS A 142 -50.46 -37.82 13.10
N PHE A 143 -49.31 -37.47 12.52
CA PHE A 143 -48.89 -38.01 11.22
C PHE A 143 -47.84 -39.11 11.39
N SER A 144 -47.90 -40.11 10.53
CA SER A 144 -46.89 -41.16 10.38
C SER A 144 -46.57 -41.35 8.90
N PHE A 145 -45.31 -41.64 8.59
CA PHE A 145 -44.80 -41.66 7.22
C PHE A 145 -44.20 -43.03 6.89
N SER A 146 -44.44 -43.49 5.67
CA SER A 146 -43.82 -44.66 5.05
C SER A 146 -43.25 -44.26 3.68
N ASP A 147 -42.59 -45.18 2.97
CA ASP A 147 -41.88 -44.86 1.72
C ASP A 147 -42.76 -44.17 0.66
N ASP A 148 -44.03 -44.56 0.53
CA ASP A 148 -44.94 -44.06 -0.51
C ASP A 148 -46.19 -43.33 0.05
N GLU A 149 -46.47 -43.47 1.35
CA GLU A 149 -47.77 -43.09 1.95
C GLU A 149 -47.60 -42.40 3.30
N ALA A 150 -48.41 -41.37 3.55
CA ALA A 150 -48.51 -40.67 4.82
C ALA A 150 -49.89 -40.87 5.46
N THR A 151 -49.91 -41.27 6.72
CA THR A 151 -51.13 -41.59 7.47
C THR A 151 -51.37 -40.56 8.57
N LEU A 152 -52.52 -39.89 8.50
CA LEU A 152 -53.05 -38.99 9.50
C LEU A 152 -53.96 -39.76 10.47
N LEU A 153 -53.69 -39.64 11.75
CA LEU A 153 -54.48 -40.17 12.85
C LEU A 153 -55.11 -38.99 13.63
N ARG A 154 -56.44 -38.98 13.73
CA ARG A 154 -57.20 -37.94 14.45
C ARG A 154 -57.99 -38.56 15.57
N ASN A 155 -57.82 -38.08 16.79
CA ASN A 155 -58.62 -38.52 17.93
C ASN A 155 -59.73 -37.50 18.20
N ILE A 156 -60.97 -37.94 18.10
CA ILE A 156 -62.14 -37.07 18.13
C ILE A 156 -62.98 -37.47 19.34
N THR A 157 -63.01 -36.63 20.37
CA THR A 157 -63.88 -36.88 21.52
C THR A 157 -65.30 -36.42 21.20
N MET A 158 -66.25 -37.33 21.34
CA MET A 158 -67.66 -37.11 21.05
C MET A 158 -68.52 -37.36 22.28
N GLU A 159 -69.48 -36.47 22.50
CA GLU A 159 -70.53 -36.64 23.51
C GLU A 159 -71.78 -37.18 22.82
N PHE A 160 -72.28 -38.32 23.30
CA PHE A 160 -73.50 -38.95 22.79
C PHE A 160 -74.49 -39.23 23.90
N ALA A 161 -75.78 -39.03 23.61
CA ALA A 161 -76.87 -39.37 24.51
C ALA A 161 -77.96 -40.18 23.81
N LEU A 162 -78.45 -41.23 24.47
CA LEU A 162 -79.62 -42.03 24.05
C LEU A 162 -80.65 -42.10 25.18
N THR A 163 -81.91 -41.78 24.90
CA THR A 163 -83.04 -41.96 25.81
C THR A 163 -84.14 -42.78 25.16
N PHE A 164 -84.87 -43.57 25.95
CA PHE A 164 -86.07 -44.28 25.49
C PHE A 164 -87.32 -43.49 25.86
N THR A 165 -88.34 -43.54 25.01
CA THR A 165 -89.64 -42.91 25.25
C THR A 165 -90.70 -43.98 25.50
N ASP A 166 -91.54 -43.77 26.52
CA ASP A 166 -92.64 -44.67 26.85
C ASP A 166 -94.00 -44.19 26.28
N GLU A 167 -95.05 -44.99 26.49
CA GLU A 167 -96.43 -44.69 26.09
C GLU A 167 -97.03 -43.41 26.70
N SER A 168 -96.40 -42.82 27.73
CA SER A 168 -96.81 -41.55 28.34
C SER A 168 -96.01 -40.35 27.82
N ASN A 169 -95.15 -40.55 26.81
CA ASN A 169 -94.13 -39.59 26.35
C ASN A 169 -93.09 -39.23 27.42
N ALA A 170 -92.97 -40.01 28.50
CA ALA A 170 -91.90 -39.82 29.47
C ALA A 170 -90.59 -40.43 28.93
N MET A 171 -89.48 -39.73 29.13
CA MET A 171 -88.16 -40.20 28.70
C MET A 171 -87.45 -40.93 29.85
N SER A 172 -86.71 -41.98 29.53
CA SER A 172 -85.76 -42.59 30.47
C SER A 172 -84.63 -41.61 30.81
N SER A 173 -83.88 -41.92 31.86
CA SER A 173 -82.58 -41.27 32.07
C SER A 173 -81.72 -41.43 30.82
N PRO A 174 -80.97 -40.39 30.40
CA PRO A 174 -80.07 -40.49 29.26
C PRO A 174 -78.94 -41.47 29.53
N ILE A 175 -78.70 -42.35 28.57
CA ILE A 175 -77.44 -43.07 28.39
C ILE A 175 -76.47 -42.07 27.75
N GLY A 176 -75.82 -41.27 28.59
CA GLY A 176 -74.80 -40.31 28.18
C GLY A 176 -73.41 -40.92 28.31
N THR A 177 -72.59 -40.86 27.26
CA THR A 177 -71.19 -41.27 27.33
C THR A 177 -70.33 -40.40 26.41
N SER A 178 -69.11 -40.14 26.84
CA SER A 178 -68.08 -39.56 26.00
C SER A 178 -67.19 -40.68 25.48
N PHE A 179 -66.93 -40.68 24.18
CA PHE A 179 -66.04 -41.65 23.56
C PHE A 179 -65.14 -41.00 22.51
N THR A 180 -63.94 -41.54 22.35
CA THR A 180 -62.97 -41.05 21.38
C THR A 180 -63.00 -41.91 20.12
N LEU A 181 -63.30 -41.28 19.00
CA LEU A 181 -63.22 -41.83 17.66
C LEU A 181 -61.85 -41.54 17.05
N THR A 182 -61.09 -42.58 16.72
CA THR A 182 -59.74 -42.45 16.12
C THR A 182 -59.75 -42.52 14.59
N ASP A 183 -60.04 -41.42 13.91
CA ASP A 183 -60.14 -41.41 12.46
C ASP A 183 -58.77 -41.52 11.77
N THR A 184 -58.68 -42.25 10.66
CA THR A 184 -57.41 -42.52 9.95
C THR A 184 -57.56 -42.27 8.46
N HIS A 185 -56.74 -41.36 7.94
CA HIS A 185 -56.66 -41.02 6.52
C HIS A 185 -55.26 -41.26 5.98
N THR A 186 -55.16 -41.73 4.73
CA THR A 186 -53.88 -41.93 4.05
C THR A 186 -53.84 -41.09 2.78
N SER A 187 -52.68 -40.48 2.51
CA SER A 187 -52.39 -39.73 1.29
C SER A 187 -51.08 -40.22 0.68
N ASP A 188 -50.97 -40.12 -0.64
CA ASP A 188 -49.72 -40.32 -1.35
C ASP A 188 -48.71 -39.22 -0.99
N ILE A 189 -47.42 -39.58 -1.01
CA ILE A 189 -46.31 -38.65 -0.86
C ILE A 189 -45.80 -38.26 -2.24
N GLN A 190 -45.74 -36.96 -2.52
CA GLN A 190 -45.13 -36.42 -3.72
C GLN A 190 -43.68 -35.98 -3.47
N THR A 191 -42.79 -36.16 -4.43
CA THR A 191 -41.38 -35.75 -4.29
C THR A 191 -41.14 -34.38 -4.91
N LEU A 192 -40.54 -33.48 -4.13
CA LEU A 192 -40.04 -32.18 -4.56
C LEU A 192 -38.51 -32.20 -4.57
N GLU A 193 -37.92 -32.03 -5.74
CA GLU A 193 -36.46 -31.87 -5.88
C GLU A 193 -36.01 -30.53 -5.28
N VAL A 194 -34.80 -30.53 -4.69
CA VAL A 194 -34.17 -29.31 -4.19
C VAL A 194 -33.89 -28.37 -5.38
N ALA A 195 -34.16 -27.07 -5.20
CA ALA A 195 -34.22 -26.05 -6.25
C ALA A 195 -35.33 -26.25 -7.28
N GLY A 196 -36.27 -27.17 -7.02
CA GLY A 196 -37.46 -27.42 -7.83
C GLY A 196 -38.69 -26.67 -7.35
N SER A 197 -39.78 -26.87 -8.09
CA SER A 197 -41.12 -26.40 -7.77
C SER A 197 -42.12 -27.52 -7.98
N LEU A 198 -43.06 -27.69 -7.06
CA LEU A 198 -44.10 -28.70 -7.14
C LEU A 198 -45.48 -28.03 -6.97
N PRO A 199 -46.41 -28.19 -7.92
CA PRO A 199 -47.80 -27.78 -7.73
C PRO A 199 -48.49 -28.71 -6.73
N ILE A 200 -49.24 -28.11 -5.80
CA ILE A 200 -50.06 -28.81 -4.80
C ILE A 200 -51.51 -28.39 -5.04
N GLU A 201 -52.36 -29.38 -5.31
CA GLU A 201 -53.78 -29.17 -5.61
C GLU A 201 -54.53 -28.56 -4.42
N ALA A 202 -55.64 -27.87 -4.71
CA ALA A 202 -56.53 -27.34 -3.69
C ALA A 202 -57.16 -28.47 -2.85
N HIS A 203 -57.35 -28.24 -1.55
CA HIS A 203 -57.98 -29.22 -0.66
C HIS A 203 -59.30 -28.71 -0.09
N ALA A 204 -60.30 -29.60 -0.05
CA ALA A 204 -61.51 -29.36 0.73
C ALA A 204 -61.16 -29.27 2.23
N GLN A 205 -62.03 -28.66 3.04
CA GLN A 205 -61.81 -28.46 4.47
C GLN A 205 -61.49 -29.80 5.18
N GLY A 206 -60.27 -29.93 5.70
CA GLY A 206 -59.77 -31.14 6.39
C GLY A 206 -58.90 -32.06 5.53
N GLY A 207 -58.72 -31.75 4.24
CA GLY A 207 -57.77 -32.42 3.35
C GLY A 207 -56.34 -31.90 3.53
N TYR A 208 -55.38 -32.71 3.07
CA TYR A 208 -53.95 -32.39 3.10
C TYR A 208 -53.23 -33.04 1.91
N SER A 209 -52.09 -32.47 1.55
CA SER A 209 -51.08 -33.11 0.70
C SER A 209 -49.81 -33.35 1.49
N VAL A 210 -49.06 -34.38 1.11
CA VAL A 210 -47.73 -34.63 1.68
C VAL A 210 -46.69 -34.55 0.59
N VAL A 211 -45.68 -33.73 0.85
CA VAL A 211 -44.52 -33.56 0.00
C VAL A 211 -43.29 -34.02 0.74
N THR A 212 -42.38 -34.69 0.06
CA THR A 212 -41.05 -35.01 0.58
C THR A 212 -39.96 -34.34 -0.25
N PHE A 213 -38.86 -33.97 0.40
CA PHE A 213 -37.64 -33.53 -0.26
C PHE A 213 -36.42 -34.09 0.46
N THR A 214 -35.34 -34.33 -0.29
CA THR A 214 -34.11 -34.91 0.23
C THR A 214 -32.97 -33.88 0.24
N ILE A 215 -32.39 -33.69 1.41
CA ILE A 215 -31.23 -32.84 1.64
C ILE A 215 -29.97 -33.70 1.57
N GLN A 216 -29.11 -33.42 0.59
CA GLN A 216 -27.86 -34.18 0.37
C GLN A 216 -26.73 -33.73 1.31
N SER A 217 -26.71 -32.45 1.67
CA SER A 217 -25.72 -31.85 2.56
C SER A 217 -26.40 -30.90 3.54
N ALA A 218 -25.98 -30.97 4.80
CA ALA A 218 -26.46 -30.08 5.85
C ALA A 218 -26.24 -28.61 5.47
N GLY A 219 -27.21 -27.75 5.81
CA GLY A 219 -27.17 -26.33 5.48
C GLY A 219 -28.52 -25.65 5.66
N THR A 220 -28.58 -24.35 5.40
CA THR A 220 -29.83 -23.58 5.46
C THR A 220 -30.58 -23.70 4.13
N TYR A 221 -31.88 -23.93 4.18
CA TYR A 221 -32.77 -24.00 3.01
C TYR A 221 -34.01 -23.15 3.25
N ILE A 222 -34.60 -22.65 2.16
CA ILE A 222 -35.81 -21.83 2.17
C ILE A 222 -36.96 -22.63 1.57
N LEU A 223 -38.04 -22.77 2.33
CA LEU A 223 -39.35 -23.25 1.89
C LEU A 223 -40.23 -22.05 1.56
N LYS A 224 -40.82 -22.04 0.36
CA LYS A 224 -41.71 -20.96 -0.07
C LYS A 224 -42.96 -21.50 -0.76
N SER A 225 -44.09 -20.83 -0.55
CA SER A 225 -45.35 -21.08 -1.25
C SER A 225 -45.73 -19.89 -2.14
N SER A 226 -46.37 -20.16 -3.28
CA SER A 226 -46.89 -19.12 -4.18
C SER A 226 -48.13 -18.40 -3.62
N ALA A 227 -48.84 -18.99 -2.66
CA ALA A 227 -50.02 -18.41 -2.01
C ALA A 227 -50.17 -18.91 -0.56
N ALA A 228 -51.15 -18.35 0.16
CA ALA A 228 -51.37 -18.68 1.56
C ALA A 228 -51.75 -20.17 1.75
N CYS A 229 -50.95 -20.87 2.56
CA CYS A 229 -51.18 -22.24 3.01
C CYS A 229 -50.48 -22.44 4.36
N ASN A 230 -50.95 -23.36 5.19
CA ASN A 230 -50.22 -23.74 6.39
C ASN A 230 -49.47 -25.05 6.13
N LEU A 231 -48.26 -25.17 6.68
CA LEU A 231 -47.46 -26.38 6.54
C LEU A 231 -47.03 -26.90 7.92
N ARG A 232 -46.96 -28.22 8.05
CA ARG A 232 -46.22 -28.90 9.12
C ARG A 232 -45.01 -29.59 8.56
N LEU A 233 -43.86 -29.34 9.17
CA LEU A 233 -42.59 -29.92 8.79
C LEU A 233 -42.24 -31.06 9.75
N PHE A 234 -41.80 -32.18 9.21
CA PHE A 234 -41.39 -33.38 9.93
C PHE A 234 -40.00 -33.83 9.48
N SER A 235 -39.23 -34.39 10.42
CA SER A 235 -37.92 -34.99 10.17
C SER A 235 -38.04 -36.38 9.52
N SER A 236 -36.89 -36.95 9.13
CA SER A 236 -36.79 -38.27 8.49
C SER A 236 -37.32 -39.43 9.33
N ASP A 237 -37.31 -39.29 10.66
CA ASP A 237 -37.87 -40.26 11.62
C ASP A 237 -39.36 -40.02 11.91
N GLY A 238 -39.98 -39.03 11.27
CA GLY A 238 -41.38 -38.68 11.42
C GLY A 238 -41.70 -37.78 12.62
N ALA A 239 -40.71 -37.26 13.36
CA ALA A 239 -40.95 -36.30 14.43
C ALA A 239 -41.35 -34.93 13.88
N LYS A 240 -42.34 -34.26 14.51
CA LYS A 240 -42.73 -32.89 14.13
C LYS A 240 -41.58 -31.93 14.46
N ILE A 241 -41.11 -31.21 13.46
CA ILE A 241 -40.11 -30.13 13.60
C ILE A 241 -40.83 -28.85 13.99
N THR A 242 -41.76 -28.38 13.15
CA THR A 242 -42.46 -27.11 13.39
C THR A 242 -43.73 -26.96 12.54
N ASP A 243 -44.60 -26.05 12.97
CA ASP A 243 -45.70 -25.50 12.18
C ASP A 243 -45.20 -24.21 11.50
N VAL A 244 -45.43 -24.08 10.20
CA VAL A 244 -45.05 -22.90 9.42
C VAL A 244 -46.31 -22.17 8.95
N SER A 245 -46.42 -20.90 9.36
CA SER A 245 -47.56 -20.06 9.01
C SER A 245 -47.54 -19.66 7.53
N ALA A 246 -48.71 -19.37 6.98
CA ALA A 246 -48.86 -18.86 5.63
C ALA A 246 -47.98 -17.63 5.33
N ASP A 247 -47.89 -16.69 6.27
CA ASP A 247 -47.07 -15.47 6.10
C ASP A 247 -45.58 -15.79 6.00
N ALA A 248 -45.08 -16.69 6.85
CA ALA A 248 -43.68 -17.11 6.81
C ALA A 248 -43.34 -17.85 5.51
N LEU A 249 -44.28 -18.63 4.98
CA LEU A 249 -44.10 -19.35 3.72
C LEU A 249 -44.15 -18.45 2.50
N ILE A 250 -44.99 -17.41 2.50
CA ILE A 250 -44.98 -16.41 1.43
C ILE A 250 -43.69 -15.60 1.47
N ALA A 251 -43.20 -15.27 2.67
CA ALA A 251 -41.94 -14.55 2.86
C ALA A 251 -40.70 -15.40 2.53
N GLY A 252 -40.82 -16.73 2.59
CA GLY A 252 -39.71 -17.67 2.49
C GLY A 252 -39.25 -18.09 3.89
N TYR A 253 -39.70 -19.27 4.31
CA TYR A 253 -39.36 -19.84 5.61
C TYR A 253 -37.96 -20.48 5.54
N SER A 254 -37.01 -19.86 6.22
CA SER A 254 -35.63 -20.35 6.31
C SER A 254 -35.47 -21.32 7.48
N HIS A 255 -34.84 -22.46 7.24
CA HIS A 255 -34.54 -23.45 8.28
C HIS A 255 -33.22 -24.16 8.00
N GLU A 256 -32.53 -24.58 9.05
CA GLU A 256 -31.29 -25.36 8.95
C GLU A 256 -31.62 -26.85 8.94
N TYR A 257 -31.19 -27.54 7.91
CA TYR A 257 -31.46 -28.96 7.69
C TYR A 257 -30.16 -29.75 7.79
N GLU A 258 -30.27 -30.96 8.32
CA GLU A 258 -29.22 -31.97 8.21
C GLU A 258 -29.42 -32.81 6.94
N ALA A 259 -28.43 -33.59 6.55
CA ALA A 259 -28.59 -34.53 5.44
C ALA A 259 -29.65 -35.59 5.77
N GLY A 260 -30.70 -35.70 4.94
CA GLY A 260 -31.83 -36.58 5.19
C GLY A 260 -33.08 -36.24 4.39
N THR A 261 -34.11 -37.08 4.51
CA THR A 261 -35.41 -36.89 3.88
C THR A 261 -36.38 -36.22 4.85
N TYR A 262 -37.05 -35.17 4.40
CA TYR A 262 -38.02 -34.42 5.22
C TYR A 262 -39.43 -34.55 4.63
N TYR A 263 -40.43 -34.45 5.48
CA TYR A 263 -41.84 -34.50 5.08
C TYR A 263 -42.54 -33.18 5.41
N VAL A 264 -43.30 -32.68 4.46
CA VAL A 264 -44.08 -31.46 4.54
C VAL A 264 -45.54 -31.83 4.34
N VAL A 265 -46.36 -31.57 5.35
CA VAL A 265 -47.80 -31.71 5.26
C VAL A 265 -48.39 -30.34 4.97
N ALA A 266 -48.96 -30.17 3.78
CA ALA A 266 -49.62 -28.96 3.36
C ALA A 266 -51.13 -29.05 3.57
N PHE A 267 -51.70 -28.03 4.21
CA PHE A 267 -53.13 -27.97 4.51
C PHE A 267 -53.69 -26.53 4.52
N GLY A 268 -55.00 -26.43 4.40
CA GLY A 268 -55.72 -25.15 4.48
C GLY A 268 -55.59 -24.25 3.25
N ASN A 269 -55.25 -24.81 2.08
CA ASN A 269 -55.23 -24.09 0.81
C ASN A 269 -56.55 -24.26 0.04
N GLU A 270 -57.26 -23.16 -0.19
CA GLU A 270 -58.51 -23.13 -0.97
C GLU A 270 -58.26 -23.16 -2.49
N ASN A 271 -57.04 -22.83 -2.92
CA ASN A 271 -56.60 -22.83 -4.32
C ASN A 271 -55.32 -23.67 -4.47
N GLU A 272 -54.99 -24.03 -5.72
CA GLU A 272 -53.72 -24.66 -6.06
C GLU A 272 -52.56 -23.72 -5.68
N ILE A 273 -51.52 -24.27 -5.06
CA ILE A 273 -50.31 -23.56 -4.67
C ILE A 273 -49.09 -24.19 -5.32
N THR A 274 -47.98 -23.46 -5.38
CA THR A 274 -46.68 -23.99 -5.81
C THR A 274 -45.72 -23.91 -4.63
N LEU A 275 -45.21 -25.07 -4.21
CA LEU A 275 -44.20 -25.17 -3.17
C LEU A 275 -42.81 -25.23 -3.81
N THR A 276 -41.87 -24.46 -3.29
CA THR A 276 -40.47 -24.47 -3.71
C THR A 276 -39.54 -24.67 -2.52
N VAL A 277 -38.50 -25.48 -2.69
CA VAL A 277 -37.39 -25.64 -1.74
C VAL A 277 -36.14 -25.14 -2.43
N SER A 278 -35.43 -24.18 -1.83
CA SER A 278 -34.19 -23.63 -2.39
C SER A 278 -33.06 -23.68 -1.37
N ILE A 279 -31.83 -23.88 -1.83
CA ILE A 279 -30.64 -23.84 -0.98
C ILE A 279 -30.37 -22.38 -0.59
N CYS A 280 -30.17 -22.12 0.70
CA CYS A 280 -29.75 -20.83 1.24
C CYS A 280 -28.25 -20.88 1.61
N ASP A 281 -27.42 -21.32 0.66
CA ASP A 281 -25.95 -21.29 0.78
C ASP A 281 -25.35 -20.54 -0.40
N VAL A 282 -25.06 -19.25 -0.17
CA VAL A 282 -24.43 -18.37 -1.15
C VAL A 282 -23.01 -18.80 -1.52
N ASN A 283 -22.36 -19.69 -0.74
CA ASN A 283 -21.01 -20.16 -1.06
C ASN A 283 -21.00 -21.05 -2.32
N LEU A 284 -22.08 -21.79 -2.59
CA LEU A 284 -22.22 -22.60 -3.81
C LEU A 284 -22.31 -21.73 -5.07
N LEU A 285 -22.71 -20.46 -4.94
CA LEU A 285 -22.73 -19.50 -6.04
C LEU A 285 -21.33 -18.95 -6.36
N LYS A 286 -20.31 -19.17 -5.52
CA LYS A 286 -18.99 -18.54 -5.71
C LYS A 286 -18.41 -18.89 -7.08
N PRO A 287 -18.18 -17.90 -7.97
CA PRO A 287 -17.68 -18.17 -9.31
C PRO A 287 -16.23 -18.67 -9.29
N THR A 288 -15.87 -19.47 -10.28
CA THR A 288 -14.51 -19.94 -10.54
C THR A 288 -13.93 -19.17 -11.73
N LEU A 289 -12.77 -18.54 -11.53
CA LEU A 289 -12.04 -17.80 -12.56
C LEU A 289 -10.84 -18.62 -13.04
N THR A 290 -10.66 -18.75 -14.34
CA THR A 290 -9.49 -19.41 -14.96
C THR A 290 -8.84 -18.49 -15.99
N TYR A 291 -7.50 -18.51 -16.06
CA TYR A 291 -6.72 -17.73 -17.03
C TYR A 291 -5.92 -18.65 -17.95
N ALA A 292 -6.18 -18.55 -19.25
CA ALA A 292 -5.46 -19.27 -20.30
C ALA A 292 -5.57 -18.49 -21.62
N ASP A 293 -4.57 -18.62 -22.51
CA ASP A 293 -4.56 -18.00 -23.85
C ASP A 293 -4.90 -16.48 -23.83
N ASN A 294 -4.34 -15.75 -22.86
CA ASN A 294 -4.58 -14.32 -22.61
C ASN A 294 -6.06 -13.95 -22.40
N GLN A 295 -6.86 -14.89 -21.90
CA GLN A 295 -8.27 -14.68 -21.62
C GLN A 295 -8.65 -15.24 -20.24
N VAL A 296 -9.56 -14.56 -19.56
CA VAL A 296 -10.21 -15.06 -18.35
C VAL A 296 -11.59 -15.58 -18.66
N THR A 297 -11.83 -16.82 -18.24
CA THR A 297 -13.16 -17.44 -18.26
C THR A 297 -13.69 -17.50 -16.83
N ILE A 298 -14.95 -17.13 -16.65
CA ILE A 298 -15.63 -17.17 -15.35
C ILE A 298 -16.79 -18.16 -15.45
N THR A 299 -16.88 -19.09 -14.51
CA THR A 299 -17.95 -20.11 -14.46
C THR A 299 -18.61 -20.12 -13.10
N CYS A 300 -19.91 -20.40 -13.05
CA CYS A 300 -20.65 -20.67 -11.81
C CYS A 300 -21.25 -22.07 -11.92
N ALA A 301 -21.08 -22.89 -10.89
CA ALA A 301 -21.58 -24.26 -10.87
C ALA A 301 -23.12 -24.34 -10.79
N VAL A 302 -23.77 -23.28 -10.31
CA VAL A 302 -25.22 -23.20 -10.15
C VAL A 302 -25.84 -22.61 -11.41
N ALA A 303 -26.68 -23.40 -12.09
CA ALA A 303 -27.37 -22.97 -13.30
C ALA A 303 -28.32 -21.79 -13.01
N GLY A 304 -28.37 -20.82 -13.93
CA GLY A 304 -29.23 -19.64 -13.82
C GLY A 304 -28.66 -18.47 -13.02
N ALA A 305 -27.49 -18.63 -12.38
CA ALA A 305 -26.82 -17.54 -11.67
C ALA A 305 -26.22 -16.52 -12.66
N THR A 306 -26.40 -15.23 -12.37
CA THR A 306 -25.86 -14.11 -13.16
C THR A 306 -24.55 -13.63 -12.55
N VAL A 307 -23.49 -13.49 -13.34
CA VAL A 307 -22.13 -13.18 -12.83
C VAL A 307 -21.75 -11.74 -13.15
N TYR A 308 -21.23 -11.01 -12.15
CA TYR A 308 -20.74 -9.63 -12.27
C TYR A 308 -19.28 -9.57 -11.84
N TYR A 309 -18.48 -8.72 -12.49
CA TYR A 309 -17.04 -8.64 -12.26
C TYR A 309 -16.46 -7.22 -12.36
N THR A 310 -15.25 -7.07 -11.84
CA THR A 310 -14.40 -5.87 -11.89
C THR A 310 -12.99 -6.26 -12.35
N LEU A 311 -12.29 -5.35 -13.02
CA LEU A 311 -10.93 -5.56 -13.55
C LEU A 311 -9.84 -4.78 -12.80
N ASP A 312 -10.24 -3.82 -11.98
CA ASP A 312 -9.37 -2.92 -11.22
C ASP A 312 -9.11 -3.42 -9.78
N GLY A 313 -9.54 -4.66 -9.48
CA GLY A 313 -9.42 -5.24 -8.15
C GLY A 313 -10.39 -4.69 -7.10
N THR A 314 -11.33 -3.80 -7.47
CA THR A 314 -12.39 -3.37 -6.55
C THR A 314 -13.41 -4.49 -6.33
N ASP A 315 -14.13 -4.45 -5.21
CA ASP A 315 -15.12 -5.48 -4.90
C ASP A 315 -16.36 -5.31 -5.81
N PRO A 316 -16.76 -6.34 -6.57
CA PRO A 316 -17.86 -6.25 -7.53
C PRO A 316 -19.23 -6.19 -6.84
N THR A 317 -20.18 -5.53 -7.48
CA THR A 317 -21.59 -5.42 -7.07
C THR A 317 -22.50 -5.77 -8.25
N THR A 318 -23.82 -5.76 -8.04
CA THR A 318 -24.80 -5.93 -9.14
C THR A 318 -24.79 -4.79 -10.16
N GLU A 319 -24.14 -3.67 -9.86
CA GLU A 319 -23.93 -2.55 -10.79
C GLU A 319 -22.60 -2.68 -11.58
N SER A 320 -21.77 -3.67 -11.23
CA SER A 320 -20.52 -3.95 -11.95
C SER A 320 -20.78 -4.59 -13.31
N THR A 321 -19.72 -4.80 -14.08
CA THR A 321 -19.84 -5.32 -15.46
C THR A 321 -20.41 -6.74 -15.45
N LEU A 322 -21.44 -6.98 -16.25
CA LEU A 322 -22.01 -8.30 -16.47
C LEU A 322 -21.05 -9.19 -17.27
N TYR A 323 -20.84 -10.42 -16.82
CA TYR A 323 -20.03 -11.41 -17.54
C TYR A 323 -20.86 -12.13 -18.60
N GLU A 324 -20.55 -11.87 -19.87
CA GLU A 324 -21.22 -12.51 -21.03
C GLU A 324 -20.27 -13.35 -21.89
N THR A 325 -19.02 -12.93 -22.02
CA THR A 325 -17.98 -13.59 -22.83
C THR A 325 -16.64 -13.60 -22.11
N PRO A 326 -15.70 -14.49 -22.48
CA PRO A 326 -14.33 -14.45 -21.96
C PRO A 326 -13.70 -13.05 -22.04
N ILE A 327 -12.97 -12.68 -21.00
CA ILE A 327 -12.38 -11.35 -20.84
C ILE A 327 -10.96 -11.39 -21.44
N PRO A 328 -10.65 -10.61 -22.48
CA PRO A 328 -9.28 -10.48 -22.96
C PRO A 328 -8.42 -9.73 -21.93
N VAL A 329 -7.19 -10.20 -21.74
CA VAL A 329 -6.22 -9.61 -20.80
C VAL A 329 -4.91 -9.36 -21.53
N ASP A 330 -4.43 -8.12 -21.48
CA ASP A 330 -3.21 -7.65 -22.16
C ASP A 330 -2.18 -7.01 -21.21
N CYS A 331 -2.49 -6.96 -19.92
CA CYS A 331 -1.62 -6.52 -18.84
C CYS A 331 -1.95 -7.24 -17.51
N ASN A 332 -1.08 -7.09 -16.51
CA ASN A 332 -1.31 -7.60 -15.17
C ASN A 332 -2.47 -6.83 -14.52
N MET A 333 -3.40 -7.57 -13.94
CA MET A 333 -4.59 -7.02 -13.28
C MET A 333 -5.14 -8.02 -12.27
N THR A 334 -6.04 -7.54 -11.42
CA THR A 334 -6.80 -8.36 -10.48
C THR A 334 -8.25 -8.35 -10.90
N ILE A 335 -8.78 -9.53 -11.25
CA ILE A 335 -10.18 -9.70 -11.60
C ILE A 335 -10.91 -10.26 -10.38
N LYS A 336 -12.00 -9.60 -9.99
CA LYS A 336 -12.91 -10.08 -8.94
C LYS A 336 -14.29 -10.30 -9.51
N ALA A 337 -14.99 -11.32 -9.03
CA ALA A 337 -16.34 -11.64 -9.48
C ALA A 337 -17.26 -12.14 -8.36
N ILE A 338 -18.55 -11.87 -8.51
CA ILE A 338 -19.66 -12.42 -7.72
C ILE A 338 -20.70 -13.03 -8.66
N ALA A 339 -21.47 -13.98 -8.16
CA ALA A 339 -22.66 -14.48 -8.83
C ALA A 339 -23.91 -14.19 -7.99
N VAL A 340 -25.02 -13.90 -8.65
CA VAL A 340 -26.30 -13.56 -8.05
C VAL A 340 -27.38 -14.47 -8.61
N LEU A 341 -28.17 -15.08 -7.73
CA LEU A 341 -29.35 -15.85 -8.11
C LEU A 341 -30.58 -15.38 -7.33
N SER A 342 -31.66 -15.10 -8.06
CA SER A 342 -32.94 -14.67 -7.48
C SER A 342 -33.46 -15.71 -6.49
N GLY A 343 -33.79 -15.29 -5.27
CA GLY A 343 -34.27 -16.17 -4.19
C GLY A 343 -33.16 -16.79 -3.31
N ILE A 344 -31.88 -16.68 -3.70
CA ILE A 344 -30.73 -17.12 -2.88
C ILE A 344 -29.93 -15.92 -2.35
N GLY A 345 -29.57 -14.98 -3.22
CA GLY A 345 -28.74 -13.82 -2.86
C GLY A 345 -27.42 -13.75 -3.65
N THR A 346 -26.43 -13.07 -3.09
CA THR A 346 -25.12 -12.79 -3.71
C THR A 346 -24.04 -13.68 -3.13
N SER A 347 -23.21 -14.27 -4.00
CA SER A 347 -22.07 -15.10 -3.61
C SER A 347 -20.99 -14.32 -2.84
N PRO A 348 -20.09 -15.01 -2.12
CA PRO A 348 -18.79 -14.45 -1.76
C PRO A 348 -18.00 -14.03 -3.00
N ILE A 349 -17.06 -13.09 -2.82
CA ILE A 349 -16.17 -12.63 -3.89
C ILE A 349 -15.14 -13.71 -4.22
N ALA A 350 -15.02 -14.02 -5.51
CA ALA A 350 -13.88 -14.75 -6.07
C ALA A 350 -12.88 -13.76 -6.66
N SER A 351 -11.58 -14.08 -6.57
CA SER A 351 -10.50 -13.18 -6.99
C SER A 351 -9.43 -13.97 -7.74
N LEU A 352 -8.90 -13.39 -8.81
CA LEU A 352 -7.80 -13.92 -9.60
C LEU A 352 -6.80 -12.81 -9.91
N ASP A 353 -5.55 -13.02 -9.50
CA ASP A 353 -4.44 -12.11 -9.82
C ASP A 353 -3.67 -12.64 -11.04
N ILE A 354 -3.53 -11.80 -12.06
CA ILE A 354 -2.78 -12.12 -13.29
C ILE A 354 -1.46 -11.36 -13.25
N LYS A 355 -0.35 -12.11 -13.25
CA LYS A 355 1.04 -11.57 -13.20
C LYS A 355 1.92 -12.10 -14.34
N SER A 356 1.32 -12.32 -15.51
CA SER A 356 1.98 -12.97 -16.65
C SER A 356 2.68 -12.00 -17.61
N PHE A 357 2.56 -10.69 -17.39
CA PHE A 357 3.12 -9.67 -18.26
C PHE A 357 4.32 -9.00 -17.57
N THR A 358 5.51 -9.15 -18.16
CA THR A 358 6.76 -8.55 -17.68
C THR A 358 7.40 -7.76 -18.80
N VAL A 359 7.99 -6.61 -18.48
CA VAL A 359 8.72 -5.80 -19.46
C VAL A 359 10.01 -6.49 -19.86
N GLU A 360 10.29 -6.52 -21.16
CA GLU A 360 11.53 -7.08 -21.70
C GLU A 360 12.75 -6.28 -21.26
N THR A 361 13.82 -7.00 -20.93
CA THR A 361 15.09 -6.42 -20.46
C THR A 361 15.65 -5.44 -21.50
N PRO A 362 16.01 -4.21 -21.12
CA PRO A 362 16.63 -3.27 -22.04
C PRO A 362 17.91 -3.81 -22.67
N VAL A 363 18.16 -3.43 -23.91
CA VAL A 363 19.41 -3.70 -24.61
C VAL A 363 20.21 -2.40 -24.67
N ILE A 364 21.39 -2.41 -24.05
CA ILE A 364 22.32 -1.28 -24.04
C ILE A 364 23.40 -1.55 -25.10
N THR A 365 23.60 -0.61 -26.02
CA THR A 365 24.58 -0.69 -27.11
C THR A 365 25.36 0.62 -27.24
N HIS A 366 26.50 0.59 -27.92
CA HIS A 366 27.26 1.81 -28.22
C HIS A 366 28.00 1.73 -29.56
N GLU A 367 28.16 2.87 -30.22
CA GLU A 367 29.00 3.07 -31.40
C GLU A 367 29.95 4.24 -31.14
N GLY A 368 31.26 3.95 -31.05
CA GLY A 368 32.18 4.89 -30.41
C GLY A 368 31.64 5.27 -29.03
N ASN A 369 31.73 6.56 -28.67
CA ASN A 369 31.28 7.10 -27.38
C ASN A 369 29.77 7.34 -27.28
N VAL A 370 28.97 6.99 -28.29
CA VAL A 370 27.52 7.23 -28.30
C VAL A 370 26.78 5.99 -27.82
N LEU A 371 26.05 6.13 -26.71
CA LEU A 371 25.25 5.07 -26.09
C LEU A 371 23.81 5.11 -26.61
N SER A 372 23.27 3.93 -26.95
CA SER A 372 21.86 3.73 -27.32
C SER A 372 21.23 2.63 -26.47
N ILE A 373 20.02 2.89 -25.94
CA ILE A 373 19.28 1.93 -25.10
C ILE A 373 17.92 1.67 -25.76
N THR A 374 17.52 0.41 -25.87
CA THR A 374 16.23 0.03 -26.46
C THR A 374 15.56 -1.04 -25.60
N THR A 375 14.25 -1.22 -25.74
CA THR A 375 13.52 -2.38 -25.19
C THR A 375 12.54 -2.88 -26.25
N ALA A 376 12.31 -4.18 -26.29
CA ALA A 376 11.35 -4.79 -27.22
C ALA A 376 9.89 -4.57 -26.79
N THR A 377 9.65 -4.18 -25.52
CA THR A 377 8.30 -3.88 -25.03
C THR A 377 7.87 -2.49 -25.52
N GLU A 378 6.97 -2.47 -26.51
CA GLU A 378 6.42 -1.23 -27.04
C GLU A 378 5.69 -0.41 -25.95
N GLY A 379 5.99 0.90 -25.92
CA GLY A 379 5.42 1.84 -24.96
C GLY A 379 6.04 1.79 -23.55
N ALA A 380 7.10 1.02 -23.31
CA ALA A 380 7.81 1.02 -22.05
C ALA A 380 8.80 2.21 -21.93
N THR A 381 8.90 2.79 -20.73
CA THR A 381 9.83 3.87 -20.40
C THR A 381 11.11 3.29 -19.83
N ILE A 382 12.26 3.71 -20.36
CA ILE A 382 13.59 3.24 -19.91
C ILE A 382 14.19 4.26 -18.93
N TYR A 383 14.66 3.76 -17.79
CA TYR A 383 15.39 4.52 -16.77
C TYR A 383 16.82 3.97 -16.64
N TYR A 384 17.81 4.85 -16.47
CA TYR A 384 19.21 4.45 -16.44
C TYR A 384 20.07 5.25 -15.45
N THR A 385 21.22 4.65 -15.11
CA THR A 385 22.28 5.22 -14.28
C THR A 385 23.62 5.05 -14.99
N LEU A 386 24.59 5.93 -14.68
CA LEU A 386 25.94 5.92 -15.27
C LEU A 386 27.03 5.56 -14.25
N ASP A 387 26.69 5.55 -12.97
CA ASP A 387 27.59 5.34 -11.83
C ASP A 387 27.56 3.88 -11.31
N GLY A 388 26.86 2.98 -12.02
CA GLY A 388 26.70 1.58 -11.64
C GLY A 388 25.66 1.31 -10.55
N THR A 389 24.96 2.33 -10.04
CA THR A 389 23.86 2.13 -9.09
C THR A 389 22.63 1.50 -9.78
N THR A 390 21.80 0.77 -9.05
CA THR A 390 20.58 0.17 -9.63
C THR A 390 19.58 1.27 -9.97
N PRO A 391 19.15 1.40 -11.24
CA PRO A 391 18.20 2.43 -11.64
C PRO A 391 16.81 2.20 -11.03
N THR A 392 16.10 3.29 -10.78
CA THR A 392 14.74 3.36 -10.26
C THR A 392 13.89 4.30 -11.12
N MET A 393 12.60 4.44 -10.85
CA MET A 393 11.72 5.39 -11.57
C MET A 393 12.08 6.87 -11.31
N GLU A 394 12.95 7.15 -10.34
CA GLU A 394 13.52 8.49 -10.08
C GLU A 394 14.85 8.71 -10.83
N SER A 395 15.40 7.67 -11.47
CA SER A 395 16.62 7.76 -12.26
C SER A 395 16.37 8.50 -13.59
N LYS A 396 17.44 8.74 -14.35
CA LYS A 396 17.33 9.48 -15.62
C LYS A 396 16.52 8.69 -16.64
N VAL A 397 15.56 9.34 -17.29
CA VAL A 397 14.78 8.76 -18.39
C VAL A 397 15.59 8.79 -19.68
N TYR A 398 15.69 7.66 -20.36
CA TYR A 398 16.30 7.58 -21.68
C TYR A 398 15.31 8.06 -22.74
N THR A 399 15.68 9.11 -23.49
CA THR A 399 14.83 9.72 -24.53
C THR A 399 15.46 9.69 -25.92
N SER A 400 16.79 9.69 -26.00
CA SER A 400 17.56 9.60 -27.25
C SER A 400 19.00 9.18 -26.96
N PRO A 401 19.75 8.71 -27.98
CA PRO A 401 21.18 8.40 -27.83
C PRO A 401 21.99 9.60 -27.32
N PHE A 402 23.01 9.34 -26.50
CA PHE A 402 23.86 10.39 -25.90
C PHE A 402 25.32 9.94 -25.78
N THR A 403 26.23 10.91 -25.68
CA THR A 403 27.67 10.63 -25.54
C THR A 403 28.07 10.37 -24.10
N VAL A 404 28.84 9.31 -23.86
CA VAL A 404 29.48 8.99 -22.57
C VAL A 404 30.98 9.24 -22.69
N THR A 405 31.54 10.07 -21.79
CA THR A 405 32.96 10.49 -21.82
C THR A 405 33.81 9.86 -20.73
N GLU A 406 33.19 9.22 -19.74
CA GLU A 406 33.86 8.60 -18.60
C GLU A 406 33.66 7.09 -18.61
N ASN A 407 34.61 6.35 -18.03
CA ASN A 407 34.48 4.92 -17.83
C ASN A 407 33.51 4.65 -16.68
N GLY A 408 32.71 3.60 -16.81
CA GLY A 408 31.74 3.26 -15.78
C GLY A 408 30.84 2.10 -16.19
N THR A 409 29.96 1.73 -15.27
CA THR A 409 28.91 0.74 -15.50
C THR A 409 27.61 1.47 -15.75
N ILE A 410 27.07 1.36 -16.96
CA ILE A 410 25.71 1.81 -17.27
C ILE A 410 24.76 0.71 -16.88
N LYS A 411 23.71 1.05 -16.13
CA LYS A 411 22.59 0.15 -15.85
C LYS A 411 21.29 0.74 -16.34
N ALA A 412 20.39 -0.09 -16.84
CA ALA A 412 19.08 0.34 -17.31
C ALA A 412 17.95 -0.62 -16.90
N ILE A 413 16.77 -0.09 -16.60
CA ILE A 413 15.52 -0.83 -16.43
C ILE A 413 14.46 -0.24 -17.35
N ALA A 414 13.51 -1.05 -17.81
CA ALA A 414 12.32 -0.60 -18.50
C ALA A 414 11.08 -0.87 -17.65
N VAL A 415 10.16 0.09 -17.66
CA VAL A 415 8.94 0.11 -16.85
C VAL A 415 7.75 0.43 -17.75
N LYS A 416 6.65 -0.29 -17.56
CA LYS A 416 5.38 -0.05 -18.25
C LYS A 416 4.23 -0.27 -17.28
N GLU A 417 3.26 0.63 -17.28
CA GLU A 417 2.08 0.50 -16.43
C GLU A 417 1.32 -0.81 -16.72
N GLY A 418 0.92 -1.51 -15.66
CA GLY A 418 0.27 -2.82 -15.77
C GLY A 418 1.24 -3.98 -16.08
N TYR A 419 2.56 -3.79 -16.04
CA TYR A 419 3.55 -4.86 -16.23
C TYR A 419 4.47 -4.95 -15.01
N GLU A 420 5.03 -6.14 -14.77
CA GLU A 420 6.18 -6.27 -13.87
C GLU A 420 7.40 -5.62 -14.53
N ASN A 421 8.21 -4.92 -13.75
CA ASN A 421 9.42 -4.24 -14.24
C ASN A 421 10.40 -5.22 -14.89
N SER A 422 11.17 -4.74 -15.86
CA SER A 422 12.21 -5.55 -16.47
C SER A 422 13.31 -5.93 -15.48
N ALA A 423 14.10 -6.95 -15.81
CA ALA A 423 15.40 -7.11 -15.19
C ALA A 423 16.32 -5.90 -15.50
N VAL A 424 17.33 -5.70 -14.67
CA VAL A 424 18.34 -4.65 -14.88
C VAL A 424 19.31 -5.13 -15.95
N ALA A 425 19.41 -4.37 -17.04
CA ALA A 425 20.48 -4.51 -18.02
C ALA A 425 21.74 -3.78 -17.54
N ASP A 426 22.92 -4.33 -17.81
CA ASP A 426 24.19 -3.68 -17.50
C ASP A 426 25.19 -3.73 -18.66
N LEU A 427 25.97 -2.66 -18.80
CA LEU A 427 27.06 -2.54 -19.76
C LEU A 427 28.23 -1.82 -19.10
N ASN A 428 29.40 -2.45 -19.07
CA ASN A 428 30.65 -1.79 -18.70
C ASN A 428 31.25 -1.10 -19.92
N VAL A 429 31.36 0.22 -19.88
CA VAL A 429 32.10 0.97 -20.90
C VAL A 429 33.48 1.31 -20.38
N ASN A 430 34.49 0.82 -21.11
CA ASN A 430 35.89 1.14 -20.92
C ASN A 430 36.37 1.84 -22.18
N TRP A 431 36.19 3.16 -22.24
CA TRP A 431 36.83 3.98 -23.26
C TRP A 431 38.34 3.88 -23.07
N ILE A 432 39.07 3.80 -24.17
CA ILE A 432 40.49 4.15 -24.17
C ILE A 432 40.52 5.65 -23.85
N VAL A 433 40.60 5.96 -22.56
CA VAL A 433 40.80 7.34 -22.11
C VAL A 433 42.21 7.70 -22.58
N ILE A 434 42.29 8.55 -23.59
CA ILE A 434 43.52 9.28 -23.83
C ILE A 434 43.65 10.20 -22.61
N ASN A 435 44.34 9.73 -21.57
CA ASN A 435 44.45 10.44 -20.30
C ASN A 435 45.13 11.78 -20.55
N THR A 436 44.32 12.84 -20.65
CA THR A 436 44.83 14.20 -20.66
C THR A 436 44.99 14.65 -19.22
N CYS A 437 46.16 15.17 -18.86
CA CYS A 437 46.43 15.70 -17.53
C CYS A 437 47.18 17.02 -17.65
N GLY A 438 47.28 17.73 -16.52
CA GLY A 438 48.26 18.79 -16.39
C GLY A 438 49.66 18.18 -16.40
N TYR A 439 50.54 18.70 -17.25
CA TYR A 439 51.95 18.33 -17.25
C TYR A 439 52.80 19.57 -17.48
N ALA A 440 54.07 19.49 -17.12
CA ALA A 440 55.00 20.58 -17.32
C ALA A 440 56.30 20.08 -17.95
N ILE A 441 56.91 20.92 -18.76
CA ILE A 441 58.12 20.63 -19.53
C ILE A 441 59.19 21.65 -19.15
N TYR A 442 60.30 21.18 -18.59
CA TYR A 442 61.49 21.99 -18.37
C TYR A 442 62.45 21.83 -19.56
N ASP A 443 62.77 22.92 -20.25
CA ASP A 443 63.85 22.98 -21.23
C ASP A 443 65.08 23.62 -20.61
N LYS A 444 66.10 22.79 -20.34
CA LYS A 444 67.36 23.21 -19.72
C LYS A 444 68.18 24.18 -20.57
N ASN A 445 68.04 24.16 -21.90
CA ASN A 445 68.85 25.00 -22.78
C ASN A 445 68.41 26.46 -22.70
N VAL A 446 67.10 26.68 -22.57
CA VAL A 446 66.49 28.02 -22.41
C VAL A 446 66.04 28.30 -20.98
N LYS A 447 66.28 27.38 -20.03
CA LYS A 447 65.96 27.52 -18.59
C LYS A 447 64.50 27.88 -18.33
N THR A 448 63.61 27.35 -19.16
CA THR A 448 62.19 27.68 -19.14
C THR A 448 61.37 26.46 -18.75
N LEU A 449 60.45 26.64 -17.80
CA LEU A 449 59.49 25.64 -17.38
C LEU A 449 58.10 26.00 -17.91
N THR A 450 57.51 25.16 -18.79
CA THR A 450 56.18 25.42 -19.39
C THR A 450 55.14 24.39 -18.96
N PHE A 451 53.99 24.85 -18.47
CA PHE A 451 52.84 24.03 -18.08
C PHE A 451 51.84 23.92 -19.23
N TYR A 452 51.32 22.71 -19.46
CA TYR A 452 50.38 22.34 -20.52
C TYR A 452 49.27 21.43 -20.00
N TYR A 453 48.13 21.39 -20.70
CA TYR A 453 47.09 20.39 -20.45
C TYR A 453 46.77 19.62 -21.72
N GLY A 454 46.87 18.30 -21.66
CA GLY A 454 46.67 17.44 -22.82
C GLY A 454 47.29 16.07 -22.62
N ILE A 455 47.56 15.39 -23.74
CA ILE A 455 48.22 14.08 -23.71
C ILE A 455 49.66 14.29 -23.25
N LYS A 456 49.99 13.82 -22.05
CA LYS A 456 51.34 13.91 -21.53
C LYS A 456 52.29 13.08 -22.41
N PRO A 457 53.42 13.64 -22.88
CA PRO A 457 54.45 12.86 -23.57
C PRO A 457 54.94 11.66 -22.73
N GLU A 458 55.21 10.52 -23.39
CA GLU A 458 55.55 9.25 -22.73
C GLU A 458 56.95 9.24 -22.06
N ASP A 459 57.88 10.09 -22.50
CA ASP A 459 59.28 10.09 -22.05
C ASP A 459 59.64 11.28 -21.15
N ASN A 460 60.16 10.98 -19.95
CA ASN A 460 60.49 11.95 -18.90
C ASN A 460 61.88 12.62 -19.05
N ARG A 461 62.67 12.27 -20.08
CA ARG A 461 63.99 12.90 -20.30
C ARG A 461 64.50 12.65 -21.72
N THR A 462 64.62 13.70 -22.52
CA THR A 462 65.36 13.59 -23.78
C THR A 462 66.87 13.77 -23.53
N SER A 463 67.70 13.23 -24.44
CA SER A 463 69.14 13.55 -24.49
C SER A 463 69.42 15.04 -24.75
N GLU A 464 68.40 15.81 -25.10
CA GLU A 464 68.46 17.24 -25.46
C GLU A 464 68.19 18.17 -24.27
N GLY A 465 67.97 17.62 -23.06
CA GLY A 465 67.79 18.42 -21.85
C GLY A 465 66.35 18.85 -21.57
N ILE A 466 65.36 18.14 -22.13
CA ILE A 466 63.93 18.36 -21.91
C ILE A 466 63.41 17.36 -20.86
N TRP A 467 62.84 17.84 -19.76
CA TRP A 467 62.27 17.00 -18.69
C TRP A 467 60.77 17.22 -18.59
N VAL A 468 59.98 16.13 -18.56
CA VAL A 468 58.52 16.17 -18.50
C VAL A 468 58.06 15.74 -17.11
N TYR A 469 57.08 16.43 -16.56
CA TYR A 469 56.61 16.24 -15.19
C TYR A 469 55.09 16.19 -15.14
N ASP A 470 54.58 15.43 -14.18
CA ASP A 470 53.15 15.33 -13.90
C ASP A 470 52.76 16.46 -12.95
N ALA A 471 51.95 17.41 -13.42
CA ALA A 471 51.53 18.55 -12.60
C ALA A 471 50.41 18.16 -11.62
N ASP A 472 49.71 17.03 -11.84
CA ASP A 472 48.56 16.61 -11.05
C ASP A 472 48.91 15.63 -9.91
N LYS A 473 50.06 14.95 -9.96
CA LYS A 473 50.46 13.91 -8.98
C LYS A 473 51.20 14.41 -7.73
N THR A 474 51.35 15.71 -7.52
CA THR A 474 52.24 16.26 -6.46
C THR A 474 51.70 16.19 -5.03
N VAL A 475 50.72 15.33 -4.72
CA VAL A 475 50.01 15.41 -3.43
C VAL A 475 50.57 14.53 -2.30
N PHE A 476 51.34 13.44 -2.50
CA PHE A 476 51.54 12.48 -1.38
C PHE A 476 52.87 11.70 -1.19
N GLU A 477 54.00 12.10 -1.78
CA GLU A 477 55.28 11.39 -1.52
C GLU A 477 56.35 12.21 -0.75
N SER A 478 56.02 13.38 -0.19
CA SER A 478 57.04 14.38 0.19
C SER A 478 57.07 14.88 1.64
N TYR A 479 56.90 14.01 2.66
CA TYR A 479 57.70 14.21 3.89
C TYR A 479 59.09 13.57 3.82
N ALA A 480 59.44 12.96 2.68
CA ALA A 480 60.80 12.53 2.41
C ALA A 480 61.13 12.69 0.91
N CYS A 481 61.62 13.88 0.54
CA CYS A 481 62.71 14.08 -0.42
C CYS A 481 62.58 13.61 -1.89
N HIS A 482 61.52 13.92 -2.66
CA HIS A 482 61.60 13.89 -4.14
C HIS A 482 60.71 14.95 -4.80
N ASN A 483 61.01 16.24 -4.63
CA ASN A 483 60.39 17.28 -5.48
C ASN A 483 61.13 17.34 -6.84
N PRO A 484 60.45 17.15 -7.98
CA PRO A 484 61.06 17.18 -9.31
C PRO A 484 61.69 18.53 -9.74
N TRP A 485 61.42 19.62 -9.00
CA TRP A 485 61.72 21.01 -9.41
C TRP A 485 63.02 21.61 -8.87
N TYR A 486 63.92 20.83 -8.26
CA TYR A 486 65.22 21.32 -7.74
C TYR A 486 66.20 21.88 -8.80
N SER A 487 65.75 22.17 -10.01
CA SER A 487 66.56 22.88 -11.00
C SER A 487 66.66 24.35 -10.62
N THR A 488 67.69 24.70 -9.85
CA THR A 488 68.00 26.08 -9.41
C THR A 488 68.48 26.99 -10.55
N ASP A 489 68.31 26.59 -11.80
CA ASP A 489 68.66 27.36 -12.98
C ASP A 489 67.47 27.83 -13.81
N ILE A 490 66.22 27.51 -13.41
CA ILE A 490 65.00 28.05 -14.03
C ILE A 490 65.00 29.58 -13.91
N THR A 491 64.84 30.27 -15.04
CA THR A 491 64.73 31.74 -15.11
C THR A 491 63.33 32.20 -15.49
N THR A 492 62.57 31.37 -16.20
CA THR A 492 61.23 31.72 -16.72
C THR A 492 60.25 30.55 -16.51
N VAL A 493 59.05 30.86 -16.02
CA VAL A 493 57.91 29.93 -15.98
C VAL A 493 56.84 30.41 -16.97
N ILE A 494 56.23 29.48 -17.71
CA ILE A 494 55.15 29.76 -18.66
C ILE A 494 53.97 28.84 -18.35
N PHE A 495 52.77 29.39 -18.23
CA PHE A 495 51.53 28.63 -18.27
C PHE A 495 50.93 28.78 -19.66
N ASP A 496 50.96 27.72 -20.47
CA ASP A 496 50.33 27.72 -21.79
C ASP A 496 48.81 27.87 -21.65
N SER A 497 48.17 28.50 -22.64
CA SER A 497 46.71 28.68 -22.67
C SER A 497 45.91 27.37 -22.49
N SER A 498 46.47 26.23 -22.91
CA SER A 498 45.88 24.92 -22.66
C SER A 498 45.73 24.61 -21.16
N PHE A 499 46.66 25.09 -20.33
CA PHE A 499 46.68 24.83 -18.89
C PHE A 499 45.47 25.40 -18.14
N ALA A 500 44.73 26.34 -18.73
CA ALA A 500 43.45 26.82 -18.19
C ALA A 500 42.40 25.70 -17.97
N LYS A 501 42.59 24.53 -18.60
CA LYS A 501 41.78 23.33 -18.40
C LYS A 501 42.21 22.46 -17.22
N ALA A 502 43.45 22.62 -16.73
CA ALA A 502 43.94 21.92 -15.56
C ALA A 502 43.17 22.38 -14.31
N ARG A 503 43.00 21.46 -13.35
CA ARG A 503 42.35 21.71 -12.06
C ARG A 503 43.19 21.09 -10.94
N PRO A 504 44.41 21.62 -10.70
CA PRO A 504 45.31 21.09 -9.69
C PRO A 504 44.61 21.09 -8.32
N LYS A 505 44.82 20.00 -7.56
CA LYS A 505 44.36 19.91 -6.17
C LYS A 505 45.37 20.51 -5.18
N THR A 506 46.62 20.68 -5.61
CA THR A 506 47.70 21.30 -4.84
C THR A 506 48.62 22.05 -5.79
N THR A 507 49.18 23.16 -5.33
CA THR A 507 50.33 23.83 -5.96
C THR A 507 51.56 23.83 -5.03
N ALA A 508 51.51 23.02 -3.97
CA ALA A 508 52.56 22.92 -2.98
C ALA A 508 53.92 22.63 -3.63
N GLY A 509 54.90 23.48 -3.32
CA GLY A 509 56.29 23.34 -3.75
C GLY A 509 56.59 23.48 -5.25
N TRP A 510 55.66 23.96 -6.09
CA TRP A 510 55.85 24.04 -7.54
C TRP A 510 57.08 24.85 -7.98
N PHE A 511 57.48 25.89 -7.24
CA PHE A 511 58.67 26.71 -7.54
C PHE A 511 59.65 26.80 -6.36
N TYR A 512 59.64 25.79 -5.48
CA TYR A 512 60.55 25.72 -4.34
C TYR A 512 62.01 25.86 -4.79
N GLY A 513 62.74 26.83 -4.25
CA GLY A 513 64.18 27.00 -4.47
C GLY A 513 64.55 27.48 -5.87
N CYS A 514 63.59 27.98 -6.66
CA CYS A 514 63.86 28.60 -7.97
C CYS A 514 64.50 29.99 -7.79
N ASP A 515 65.70 30.02 -7.23
CA ASP A 515 66.41 31.23 -6.81
C ASP A 515 66.78 32.18 -7.95
N LYS A 516 66.79 31.70 -9.21
CA LYS A 516 67.03 32.46 -10.44
C LYS A 516 65.77 32.82 -11.23
N LEU A 517 64.57 32.44 -10.76
CA LEU A 517 63.31 32.76 -11.43
C LEU A 517 63.09 34.27 -11.42
N THR A 518 62.97 34.88 -12.61
CA THR A 518 62.75 36.32 -12.77
C THR A 518 61.41 36.66 -13.41
N GLU A 519 60.81 35.72 -14.14
CA GLU A 519 59.63 35.98 -14.97
C GLU A 519 58.63 34.81 -14.95
N ILE A 520 57.34 35.11 -14.83
CA ILE A 520 56.23 34.16 -14.94
C ILE A 520 55.24 34.71 -15.97
N ILE A 521 54.98 33.95 -17.03
CA ILE A 521 54.13 34.34 -18.15
C ILE A 521 52.86 33.46 -18.16
N GLY A 522 51.71 34.07 -18.40
CA GLY A 522 50.43 33.36 -18.56
C GLY A 522 49.82 32.86 -17.25
N ILE A 523 50.21 33.42 -16.10
CA ILE A 523 49.75 32.96 -14.78
C ILE A 523 48.21 32.98 -14.62
N GLU A 524 47.50 33.80 -15.39
CA GLU A 524 46.05 33.82 -15.51
C GLU A 524 45.44 32.50 -16.03
N HIS A 525 46.26 31.63 -16.66
CA HIS A 525 45.88 30.29 -17.08
C HIS A 525 46.04 29.24 -15.97
N LEU A 526 46.57 29.59 -14.80
CA LEU A 526 46.56 28.73 -13.63
C LEU A 526 45.22 28.83 -12.89
N ASN A 527 44.33 27.86 -13.11
CA ASN A 527 43.07 27.79 -12.36
C ASN A 527 43.28 27.16 -10.96
N THR A 528 43.13 27.97 -9.91
CA THR A 528 43.31 27.55 -8.52
C THR A 528 42.01 27.20 -7.78
N GLU A 529 40.85 27.16 -8.44
CA GLU A 529 39.51 26.98 -7.81
C GLU A 529 39.34 25.65 -7.04
N LYS A 530 40.21 24.68 -7.30
CA LYS A 530 40.21 23.33 -6.68
C LYS A 530 41.44 23.11 -5.79
N VAL A 531 42.35 24.08 -5.70
CA VAL A 531 43.58 23.94 -4.92
C VAL A 531 43.24 23.97 -3.44
N LEU A 532 43.71 22.94 -2.73
CA LEU A 532 43.54 22.77 -1.30
C LEU A 532 44.78 23.17 -0.50
N ASP A 533 45.95 23.17 -1.15
CA ASP A 533 47.26 23.36 -0.52
C ASP A 533 48.22 24.14 -1.44
N MET A 534 48.90 25.14 -0.87
CA MET A 534 49.82 26.06 -1.55
C MET A 534 51.15 26.23 -0.79
N GLU A 535 51.48 25.32 0.13
CA GLU A 535 52.71 25.42 0.92
C GLU A 535 53.98 25.51 0.04
N TYR A 536 54.91 26.36 0.43
CA TYR A 536 56.19 26.56 -0.25
C TYR A 536 56.15 26.92 -1.75
N MET A 537 54.99 27.29 -2.32
CA MET A 537 54.84 27.44 -3.78
C MET A 537 55.91 28.32 -4.42
N PHE A 538 56.29 29.44 -3.80
CA PHE A 538 57.34 30.37 -4.25
C PHE A 538 58.49 30.48 -3.25
N TYR A 539 58.67 29.51 -2.36
CA TYR A 539 59.72 29.57 -1.34
C TYR A 539 61.11 29.68 -1.98
N GLN A 540 61.94 30.62 -1.50
CA GLN A 540 63.29 30.89 -2.02
C GLN A 540 63.36 31.31 -3.50
N CYS A 541 62.29 31.87 -4.08
CA CYS A 541 62.32 32.53 -5.40
C CYS A 541 63.03 33.89 -5.34
N SER A 542 64.32 33.89 -4.95
CA SER A 542 65.02 35.09 -4.51
C SER A 542 65.29 36.15 -5.57
N SER A 543 65.26 35.79 -6.86
CA SER A 543 65.44 36.72 -7.99
C SER A 543 64.14 37.35 -8.48
N LEU A 544 62.97 36.88 -8.02
CA LEU A 544 61.68 37.40 -8.44
C LEU A 544 61.48 38.81 -7.87
N THR A 545 61.09 39.77 -8.72
CA THR A 545 60.93 41.19 -8.33
C THR A 545 59.47 41.62 -8.23
N ASN A 546 58.59 40.96 -9.01
CA ASN A 546 57.15 41.18 -9.03
C ASN A 546 56.42 39.86 -9.38
N ILE A 547 55.16 39.73 -8.96
CA ILE A 547 54.26 38.64 -9.32
C ILE A 547 52.81 39.13 -9.30
N ASP A 548 52.04 38.79 -10.34
CA ASP A 548 50.60 39.06 -10.39
C ASP A 548 49.83 37.83 -9.90
N LEU A 549 49.04 38.00 -8.83
CA LEU A 549 48.24 36.96 -8.18
C LEU A 549 46.74 37.28 -8.20
N SER A 550 46.32 38.29 -8.96
CA SER A 550 44.95 38.80 -8.98
C SER A 550 43.90 37.76 -9.42
N HIS A 551 44.32 36.75 -10.19
CA HIS A 551 43.46 35.67 -10.70
C HIS A 551 43.32 34.46 -9.77
N PHE A 552 44.01 34.43 -8.63
CA PHE A 552 43.99 33.28 -7.74
C PHE A 552 42.67 33.20 -6.96
N ASN A 553 42.02 32.03 -7.00
CA ASN A 553 40.93 31.68 -6.10
C ASN A 553 41.46 30.77 -5.00
N THR A 554 41.53 31.27 -3.76
CA THR A 554 42.07 30.55 -2.61
C THR A 554 40.98 30.01 -1.65
N ALA A 555 39.70 30.12 -2.01
CA ALA A 555 38.58 29.86 -1.10
C ALA A 555 38.51 28.41 -0.56
N LYS A 556 39.23 27.47 -1.19
CA LYS A 556 39.30 26.06 -0.78
C LYS A 556 40.58 25.65 -0.08
N VAL A 557 41.55 26.55 0.05
CA VAL A 557 42.79 26.23 0.74
C VAL A 557 42.46 25.92 2.21
N GLY A 558 42.93 24.76 2.70
CA GLY A 558 42.66 24.29 4.06
C GLY A 558 41.29 23.62 4.29
N THR A 559 40.39 23.56 3.30
CA THR A 559 39.06 22.91 3.47
C THR A 559 39.09 21.40 3.25
N GLY A 560 40.20 20.83 2.78
CA GLY A 560 40.34 19.39 2.51
C GLY A 560 40.42 18.57 3.80
N GLY A 561 39.31 17.92 4.20
CA GLY A 561 39.24 17.14 5.45
C GLY A 561 38.36 15.89 5.43
N GLU A 562 37.89 15.41 4.27
CA GLU A 562 37.00 14.22 4.22
C GLU A 562 37.71 12.87 4.08
N VAL A 563 39.05 12.79 4.07
CA VAL A 563 39.73 11.49 3.98
C VAL A 563 40.77 11.33 5.09
N LEU A 564 40.55 10.27 5.88
CA LEU A 564 41.41 9.76 6.94
C LEU A 564 42.89 9.81 6.49
N TYR A 565 43.71 10.54 7.24
CA TYR A 565 45.18 10.69 7.11
C TYR A 565 45.75 11.77 6.15
N ALA A 566 44.95 12.68 5.58
CA ALA A 566 45.46 13.75 4.72
C ALA A 566 45.65 15.10 5.47
N LEU A 567 46.80 15.73 5.25
CA LEU A 567 47.17 17.06 5.72
C LEU A 567 46.10 18.09 5.36
N ARG A 568 45.66 18.89 6.33
CA ARG A 568 44.94 20.14 6.03
C ARG A 568 45.88 20.99 5.18
N GLY A 569 45.46 21.35 3.97
CA GLY A 569 46.31 22.17 3.10
C GLY A 569 46.59 23.56 3.70
N SER A 570 47.68 24.19 3.24
CA SER A 570 48.37 25.25 3.95
C SER A 570 48.87 26.34 3.00
N MET A 571 49.27 27.50 3.54
CA MET A 571 50.04 28.54 2.84
C MET A 571 51.40 28.77 3.51
N HIS A 572 51.87 27.80 4.28
CA HIS A 572 53.14 27.84 5.00
C HIS A 572 54.32 28.16 4.07
N PHE A 573 55.16 29.12 4.47
CA PHE A 573 56.36 29.55 3.73
C PHE A 573 56.16 29.96 2.25
N MET A 574 54.92 30.22 1.80
CA MET A 574 54.60 30.40 0.37
C MET A 574 55.55 31.36 -0.37
N PHE A 575 55.93 32.49 0.24
CA PHE A 575 56.84 33.50 -0.33
C PHE A 575 58.13 33.69 0.45
N ALA A 576 58.44 32.84 1.44
CA ALA A 576 59.57 33.10 2.30
C ALA A 576 60.91 33.06 1.55
N SER A 577 61.84 33.90 1.98
CA SER A 577 63.16 34.11 1.37
C SER A 577 63.11 34.60 -0.09
N CYS A 578 62.01 35.22 -0.53
CA CYS A 578 61.95 35.99 -1.77
C CYS A 578 62.63 37.35 -1.59
N TYR A 579 63.97 37.37 -1.56
CA TYR A 579 64.77 38.54 -1.18
C TYR A 579 64.58 39.79 -2.07
N ASN A 580 64.21 39.64 -3.34
CA ASN A 580 64.08 40.76 -4.28
C ASN A 580 62.64 41.21 -4.54
N LEU A 581 61.62 40.51 -4.00
CA LEU A 581 60.24 41.00 -4.08
C LEU A 581 60.15 42.30 -3.29
N THR A 582 59.66 43.35 -3.93
CA THR A 582 59.54 44.69 -3.32
C THR A 582 58.12 45.01 -2.88
N HIS A 583 57.13 44.44 -3.56
CA HIS A 583 55.72 44.63 -3.27
C HIS A 583 55.02 43.28 -3.49
N ILE A 584 53.97 43.01 -2.73
CA ILE A 584 53.09 41.88 -3.01
C ILE A 584 51.64 42.26 -2.72
N ASP A 585 50.77 41.99 -3.68
CA ASP A 585 49.32 42.16 -3.55
C ASP A 585 48.66 40.78 -3.52
N ILE A 586 48.07 40.46 -2.37
CA ILE A 586 47.23 39.27 -2.19
C ILE A 586 45.82 39.66 -1.69
N SER A 587 45.37 40.86 -2.04
CA SER A 587 44.02 41.33 -1.72
C SER A 587 42.91 40.52 -2.41
N SER A 588 43.24 39.75 -3.46
CA SER A 588 42.35 38.81 -4.13
C SER A 588 42.14 37.49 -3.38
N PHE A 589 42.93 37.20 -2.33
CA PHE A 589 42.87 35.91 -1.66
C PHE A 589 41.61 35.80 -0.79
N GLU A 590 40.68 34.96 -1.22
CA GLU A 590 39.50 34.55 -0.47
C GLU A 590 39.86 33.39 0.47
N ILE A 591 39.70 33.56 1.78
CA ILE A 591 39.89 32.49 2.77
C ILE A 591 38.53 32.08 3.32
N SER A 592 38.30 30.77 3.48
CA SER A 592 37.02 30.26 3.98
C SER A 592 36.80 30.60 5.46
N ASP A 593 35.66 31.23 5.77
CA ASP A 593 35.24 31.50 7.15
C ASP A 593 34.82 30.23 7.92
N ASN A 594 34.69 29.08 7.23
CA ASN A 594 34.17 27.83 7.79
C ASN A 594 35.27 26.82 8.17
N LEU A 595 36.52 27.26 8.33
CA LEU A 595 37.60 26.39 8.76
C LEU A 595 37.45 26.00 10.23
N THR A 596 37.46 24.69 10.49
CA THR A 596 37.33 24.11 11.84
C THR A 596 38.60 24.26 12.70
N ASP A 597 39.78 24.36 12.07
CA ASP A 597 41.07 24.67 12.71
C ASP A 597 41.70 25.87 11.98
N PRO A 598 42.57 26.67 12.63
CA PRO A 598 43.24 27.78 11.98
C PRO A 598 44.02 27.34 10.73
N LEU A 599 43.88 28.07 9.63
CA LEU A 599 44.70 27.85 8.43
C LEU A 599 46.19 28.05 8.76
N ASP A 600 47.06 27.10 8.41
CA ASP A 600 48.49 27.29 8.61
C ASP A 600 49.05 28.25 7.56
N MET A 601 49.51 29.42 8.01
CA MET A 601 50.14 30.44 7.19
C MET A 601 51.48 30.87 7.79
N GLN A 602 52.10 30.01 8.60
CA GLN A 602 53.32 30.36 9.32
C GLN A 602 54.42 30.75 8.32
N HIS A 603 55.17 31.79 8.66
CA HIS A 603 56.32 32.24 7.89
C HIS A 603 56.06 32.58 6.42
N MET A 604 54.81 32.87 6.02
CA MET A 604 54.45 33.12 4.61
C MET A 604 55.39 34.13 3.90
N PHE A 605 55.78 35.21 4.57
CA PHE A 605 56.71 36.24 4.05
C PHE A 605 58.06 36.27 4.78
N SER A 606 58.39 35.25 5.55
CA SER A 606 59.62 35.24 6.36
C SER A 606 60.87 35.48 5.51
N LEU A 607 61.77 36.34 5.97
CA LEU A 607 63.02 36.73 5.35
C LEU A 607 62.88 37.42 3.98
N CYS A 608 61.70 37.96 3.63
CA CYS A 608 61.55 38.82 2.43
C CYS A 608 62.17 40.20 2.68
N SER A 609 63.50 40.26 2.71
CA SER A 609 64.26 41.46 3.08
C SER A 609 64.23 42.60 2.03
N GLY A 610 63.70 42.33 0.84
CA GLY A 610 63.41 43.33 -0.20
C GLY A 610 62.04 43.99 -0.08
N LEU A 611 61.11 43.33 0.61
CA LEU A 611 59.68 43.67 0.62
C LEU A 611 59.47 44.99 1.33
N LYS A 612 58.84 45.96 0.67
CA LYS A 612 58.50 47.31 1.16
C LYS A 612 57.03 47.41 1.53
N THR A 613 56.14 46.84 0.71
CA THR A 613 54.71 46.80 1.01
C THR A 613 54.12 45.40 0.83
N VAL A 614 53.08 45.12 1.62
CA VAL A 614 52.24 43.95 1.48
C VAL A 614 50.79 44.38 1.58
N ASP A 615 49.98 43.96 0.62
CA ASP A 615 48.53 44.13 0.68
C ASP A 615 47.83 42.81 1.03
N ILE A 616 47.26 42.77 2.23
CA ILE A 616 46.43 41.67 2.72
C ILE A 616 44.98 42.11 2.99
N SER A 617 44.51 43.18 2.33
CA SER A 617 43.17 43.74 2.53
C SER A 617 42.01 42.81 2.12
N GLY A 618 42.29 41.69 1.44
CA GLY A 618 41.33 40.63 1.19
C GLY A 618 41.01 39.75 2.40
N PHE A 619 41.87 39.77 3.43
CA PHE A 619 41.73 38.90 4.60
C PHE A 619 40.66 39.43 5.56
N LYS A 620 39.42 38.96 5.38
CA LYS A 620 38.26 39.26 6.24
C LYS A 620 38.04 38.13 7.23
N ASN A 621 37.86 38.45 8.51
CA ASN A 621 37.54 37.48 9.58
C ASN A 621 38.43 36.22 9.62
N ILE A 622 39.71 36.35 9.27
CA ILE A 622 40.60 35.21 9.05
C ILE A 622 40.92 34.44 10.34
N HIS A 623 40.67 33.12 10.32
CA HIS A 623 41.11 32.18 11.35
C HIS A 623 42.40 31.48 10.90
N ALA A 624 43.55 31.98 11.32
CA ALA A 624 44.85 31.51 10.81
C ALA A 624 45.98 31.51 11.84
N ASN A 625 46.95 30.61 11.62
CA ASN A 625 48.22 30.60 12.30
C ASN A 625 49.26 31.42 11.52
N MET A 626 49.60 32.60 12.03
CA MET A 626 50.50 33.55 11.39
C MET A 626 51.80 33.74 12.19
N ASN A 627 52.33 32.68 12.81
CA ASN A 627 53.63 32.76 13.48
C ASN A 627 54.73 33.18 12.49
N GLY A 628 55.55 34.16 12.88
CA GLY A 628 56.65 34.67 12.07
C GLY A 628 56.24 35.15 10.66
N PHE A 629 54.99 35.59 10.47
CA PHE A 629 54.42 35.93 9.16
C PHE A 629 55.30 36.89 8.35
N PHE A 630 55.81 37.95 8.99
CA PHE A 630 56.71 38.95 8.41
C PHE A 630 58.13 38.91 9.01
N ASN A 631 58.52 37.79 9.64
CA ASN A 631 59.81 37.68 10.33
C ASN A 631 60.98 38.05 9.40
N GLY A 632 61.84 39.00 9.78
CA GLY A 632 63.03 39.39 9.02
C GLY A 632 62.76 40.21 7.74
N CYS A 633 61.55 40.74 7.54
CA CYS A 633 61.24 41.67 6.45
C CYS A 633 61.81 43.06 6.76
N SER A 634 63.13 43.22 6.71
CA SER A 634 63.83 44.41 7.22
C SER A 634 63.55 45.71 6.45
N LYS A 635 63.09 45.63 5.20
CA LYS A 635 62.68 46.79 4.38
C LYS A 635 61.17 47.07 4.40
N LEU A 636 60.37 46.25 5.08
CA LEU A 636 58.92 46.38 5.08
C LEU A 636 58.54 47.67 5.79
N THR A 637 57.93 48.60 5.07
CA THR A 637 57.48 49.89 5.61
C THR A 637 56.00 49.90 5.90
N THR A 638 55.19 49.17 5.13
CA THR A 638 53.73 49.29 5.18
C THR A 638 53.03 47.96 4.93
N ILE A 639 51.99 47.69 5.72
CA ILE A 639 51.12 46.51 5.58
C ILE A 639 49.69 47.03 5.48
N TYR A 640 49.02 46.74 4.36
CA TYR A 640 47.65 47.16 4.10
C TYR A 640 46.64 46.09 4.53
N VAL A 641 45.60 46.53 5.21
CA VAL A 641 44.44 45.73 5.60
C VAL A 641 43.16 46.48 5.24
N SER A 642 42.01 45.80 5.25
CA SER A 642 40.71 46.46 5.14
C SER A 642 40.29 47.10 6.47
N GLU A 643 39.31 48.01 6.43
CA GLU A 643 38.77 48.71 7.60
C GLU A 643 38.18 47.76 8.66
N ASP A 644 37.74 46.56 8.23
CA ASP A 644 37.14 45.52 9.07
C ASP A 644 38.15 44.51 9.63
N TRP A 645 39.46 44.79 9.52
CA TRP A 645 40.51 43.92 10.04
C TRP A 645 40.38 43.64 11.55
N SER A 646 40.52 42.37 11.93
CA SER A 646 40.53 41.92 13.32
C SER A 646 41.61 40.86 13.56
N ASN A 647 42.39 41.03 14.64
CA ASN A 647 43.39 40.05 15.07
C ASN A 647 42.87 39.01 16.08
N GLN A 648 41.56 38.97 16.29
CA GLN A 648 40.92 38.12 17.30
C GLN A 648 41.20 36.63 17.06
N TYR A 649 41.08 36.20 15.80
CA TYR A 649 41.10 34.78 15.42
C TYR A 649 42.45 34.33 14.82
N ILE A 650 43.49 35.17 14.90
CA ILE A 650 44.84 34.80 14.49
C ILE A 650 45.73 34.41 15.67
N THR A 651 46.71 33.53 15.43
CA THR A 651 47.87 33.35 16.29
C THR A 651 49.09 34.02 15.66
N GLY A 652 50.05 34.48 16.47
CA GLY A 652 51.23 35.15 15.93
C GLY A 652 52.28 35.41 16.99
N SER A 653 53.27 34.52 17.06
CA SER A 653 54.53 34.75 17.76
C SER A 653 55.60 35.28 16.79
N LYS A 654 56.40 36.26 17.22
CA LYS A 654 57.52 36.84 16.45
C LYS A 654 57.11 37.32 15.04
N MET A 655 55.84 37.72 14.89
CA MET A 655 55.23 38.11 13.63
C MET A 655 56.02 39.22 12.93
N PHE A 656 56.45 40.24 13.69
CA PHE A 656 57.17 41.42 13.18
C PHE A 656 58.66 41.42 13.50
N GLN A 657 59.21 40.34 14.07
CA GLN A 657 60.61 40.33 14.49
C GLN A 657 61.52 40.69 13.31
N GLY A 658 62.35 41.72 13.46
CA GLY A 658 63.28 42.16 12.41
C GLY A 658 62.68 43.07 11.33
N CYS A 659 61.42 43.51 11.45
CA CYS A 659 60.79 44.51 10.58
C CYS A 659 61.23 45.94 10.93
N THR A 660 62.53 46.23 10.85
CA THR A 660 63.12 47.45 11.43
C THR A 660 62.65 48.77 10.83
N ASN A 661 62.06 48.74 9.63
CA ASN A 661 61.56 49.92 8.92
C ASN A 661 60.03 50.04 8.93
N LEU A 662 59.32 49.16 9.64
CA LEU A 662 57.86 49.10 9.64
C LEU A 662 57.28 50.30 10.40
N VAL A 663 56.32 50.97 9.76
CA VAL A 663 55.60 52.12 10.31
C VAL A 663 54.10 51.93 10.07
N GLY A 664 53.32 51.95 11.15
CA GLY A 664 51.86 51.90 11.09
C GLY A 664 51.25 53.12 10.39
N GLY A 665 49.99 53.02 9.99
CA GLY A 665 49.30 54.05 9.20
C GLY A 665 49.32 55.45 9.83
N LYS A 666 49.34 55.52 11.17
CA LYS A 666 49.38 56.76 11.97
C LYS A 666 50.74 57.00 12.63
N GLY A 667 51.80 56.39 12.12
CA GLY A 667 53.18 56.70 12.47
C GLY A 667 53.78 55.85 13.60
N THR A 668 53.11 54.78 14.05
CA THR A 668 53.70 53.85 15.03
C THR A 668 54.91 53.14 14.44
N VAL A 669 56.12 53.49 14.90
CA VAL A 669 57.39 52.90 14.42
C VAL A 669 57.68 51.58 15.13
N PHE A 670 58.26 50.62 14.40
CA PHE A 670 58.71 49.34 14.93
C PHE A 670 59.55 49.44 16.21
N GLN A 671 59.29 48.53 17.16
CA GLN A 671 60.13 48.32 18.34
C GLN A 671 60.45 46.84 18.55
N SER A 672 61.68 46.53 18.96
CA SER A 672 62.17 45.14 19.09
C SER A 672 61.47 44.31 20.17
N ASN A 673 60.75 44.95 21.10
CA ASN A 673 59.92 44.32 22.11
C ASN A 673 58.41 44.27 21.73
N GLN A 674 58.02 44.82 20.59
CA GLN A 674 56.64 44.91 20.09
C GLN A 674 56.42 44.00 18.87
N ILE A 675 56.87 42.75 18.95
CA ILE A 675 56.98 41.84 17.79
C ILE A 675 55.84 40.83 17.64
N GLU A 676 54.92 40.80 18.61
CA GLU A 676 53.86 39.81 18.73
C GLU A 676 52.56 40.27 18.06
N LYS A 677 51.57 39.37 17.92
CA LYS A 677 50.28 39.67 17.27
C LYS A 677 49.49 40.84 17.86
N SER A 678 49.81 41.31 19.06
CA SER A 678 49.12 42.44 19.69
C SER A 678 49.29 43.75 18.90
N TYR A 679 50.32 43.86 18.06
CA TYR A 679 50.56 45.00 17.16
C TYR A 679 50.02 44.78 15.73
N ALA A 680 49.45 43.61 15.46
CA ALA A 680 48.75 43.30 14.21
C ALA A 680 47.33 43.88 14.20
N ILE A 681 47.21 45.15 14.55
CA ILE A 681 45.97 45.93 14.57
C ILE A 681 46.14 47.16 13.68
N ILE A 682 45.02 47.72 13.22
CA ILE A 682 45.02 49.00 12.51
C ILE A 682 45.60 50.07 13.46
N ASP A 683 46.58 50.82 12.97
CA ASP A 683 47.30 51.81 13.77
C ASP A 683 46.38 52.97 14.19
N GLY A 684 46.07 53.03 15.48
CA GLY A 684 45.34 54.14 16.10
C GLY A 684 46.24 55.29 16.54
N GLY A 685 47.56 55.22 16.29
CA GLY A 685 48.54 56.18 16.77
C GLY A 685 48.87 55.95 18.24
N THR A 686 49.12 57.02 19.00
CA THR A 686 49.60 56.92 20.39
C THR A 686 48.64 56.20 21.34
N ASP A 687 47.34 56.26 21.07
CA ASP A 687 46.30 55.68 21.93
C ASP A 687 46.10 54.18 21.69
N SER A 688 46.46 53.70 20.50
CA SER A 688 46.33 52.29 20.11
C SER A 688 47.39 51.95 19.05
N PRO A 689 48.65 51.78 19.47
CA PRO A 689 49.75 51.59 18.52
C PRO A 689 49.62 50.25 17.79
N GLY A 690 49.62 50.31 16.46
CA GLY A 690 49.54 49.15 15.58
C GLY A 690 50.46 49.30 14.36
N TYR A 691 50.71 48.22 13.64
CA TYR A 691 51.54 48.26 12.43
C TYR A 691 50.76 48.17 11.12
N PHE A 692 49.44 47.96 11.18
CA PHE A 692 48.63 47.87 9.97
C PHE A 692 48.05 49.23 9.57
N THR A 693 47.93 49.43 8.27
CA THR A 693 47.34 50.61 7.65
C THR A 693 46.03 50.21 7.00
N ASP A 694 44.93 50.85 7.39
CA ASP A 694 43.65 50.65 6.71
C ASP A 694 43.73 51.25 5.29
N LYS A 695 43.61 50.38 4.28
CA LYS A 695 43.69 50.73 2.86
C LYS A 695 42.59 51.71 2.45
N ALA A 696 41.40 51.62 3.05
CA ALA A 696 40.29 52.54 2.74
C ALA A 696 40.49 53.92 3.38
N SER A 697 41.20 53.99 4.51
CA SER A 697 41.61 55.26 5.11
C SER A 697 42.67 56.00 4.29
N MET A 698 43.32 55.33 3.34
CA MET A 698 44.23 55.96 2.40
C MET A 698 43.43 56.54 1.23
N LYS A 699 43.26 57.85 1.22
CA LYS A 699 42.99 58.52 -0.05
C LYS A 699 44.27 58.44 -0.88
N MET A 700 44.21 57.72 -2.00
CA MET A 700 45.35 57.60 -2.90
C MET A 700 45.76 59.00 -3.34
N GLY A 701 46.99 59.40 -2.98
CA GLY A 701 47.49 60.74 -3.22
C GLY A 701 47.45 61.72 -2.04
N ASP A 702 46.91 61.37 -0.87
CA ASP A 702 47.06 62.16 0.38
C ASP A 702 48.49 61.98 0.92
N VAL A 703 49.44 62.71 0.32
CA VAL A 703 50.87 62.53 0.58
C VAL A 703 51.29 63.07 1.96
N ASN A 704 50.52 63.99 2.54
CA ASN A 704 50.78 64.58 3.85
C ASN A 704 50.01 63.87 4.99
N ARG A 705 49.16 62.89 4.65
CA ARG A 705 48.39 62.03 5.56
C ARG A 705 47.48 62.82 6.49
N ASN A 706 46.91 63.92 6.01
CA ASN A 706 45.98 64.73 6.79
C ASN A 706 44.53 64.19 6.74
N GLY A 707 44.27 63.18 5.91
CA GLY A 707 42.98 62.53 5.69
C GLY A 707 42.15 63.16 4.56
N VAL A 708 42.69 64.13 3.82
CA VAL A 708 42.02 64.90 2.77
C VAL A 708 42.91 64.93 1.53
N LEU A 709 42.41 64.41 0.41
CA LEU A 709 43.05 64.56 -0.91
C LEU A 709 42.70 65.93 -1.50
N ASP A 710 43.65 66.84 -1.53
CA ASP A 710 43.48 68.18 -2.08
C ASP A 710 44.74 68.70 -2.81
N THR A 711 44.71 69.97 -3.25
CA THR A 711 45.84 70.56 -3.98
C THR A 711 47.09 70.73 -3.12
N ASN A 712 46.97 70.74 -1.78
CA ASN A 712 48.13 70.79 -0.90
C ASN A 712 48.94 69.51 -0.99
N ASP A 713 48.32 68.36 -1.26
CA ASP A 713 49.06 67.12 -1.50
C ASP A 713 49.93 67.19 -2.75
N ALA A 714 49.44 67.81 -3.82
CA ALA A 714 50.25 68.02 -5.02
C ALA A 714 51.41 68.99 -4.75
N VAL A 715 51.18 70.04 -3.95
CA VAL A 715 52.23 70.98 -3.53
C VAL A 715 53.28 70.29 -2.67
N ASP A 716 52.84 69.49 -1.70
CA ASP A 716 53.67 68.74 -0.78
C ASP A 716 54.50 67.68 -1.52
N LEU A 717 53.93 67.00 -2.52
CA LEU A 717 54.65 66.06 -3.38
C LEU A 717 55.69 66.78 -4.24
N ILE A 718 55.35 67.92 -4.86
CA ILE A 718 56.28 68.72 -5.67
C ILE A 718 57.44 69.23 -4.80
N ASP A 719 57.14 69.73 -3.60
CA ASP A 719 58.14 70.22 -2.66
C ASP A 719 59.04 69.08 -2.18
N PHE A 720 58.48 67.89 -1.95
CA PHE A 720 59.25 66.68 -1.64
C PHE A 720 60.17 66.26 -2.80
N MET A 721 59.66 66.23 -4.04
CA MET A 721 60.44 65.96 -5.26
C MET A 721 61.56 67.00 -5.49
N ALA A 722 61.35 68.24 -5.05
CA ALA A 722 62.34 69.32 -5.10
C ALA A 722 63.40 69.24 -3.98
N GLY A 723 63.35 68.19 -3.14
CA GLY A 723 64.29 67.96 -2.04
C GLY A 723 63.99 68.76 -0.78
N LYS A 724 62.78 69.33 -0.64
CA LYS A 724 62.30 69.89 0.63
C LYS A 724 61.72 68.77 1.49
N SER A 725 61.50 69.05 2.77
CA SER A 725 60.87 68.12 3.72
C SER A 725 59.56 68.71 4.28
N PRO A 726 58.47 68.71 3.49
CA PRO A 726 57.15 69.10 3.98
C PRO A 726 56.72 68.20 5.16
N ASN A 727 55.99 68.79 6.11
CA ASN A 727 55.59 68.10 7.34
C ASN A 727 54.64 66.93 7.03
N GLY A 728 54.92 65.76 7.58
CA GLY A 728 54.07 64.57 7.41
C GLY A 728 54.32 63.79 6.10
N VAL A 729 55.11 64.35 5.17
CA VAL A 729 55.42 63.71 3.90
C VAL A 729 56.66 62.83 4.03
N THR A 730 56.53 61.58 3.60
CA THR A 730 57.58 60.57 3.61
C THR A 730 57.82 60.08 2.19
N THR A 731 58.97 59.46 1.92
CA THR A 731 59.19 58.78 0.63
C THR A 731 58.08 57.79 0.31
N THR A 732 57.52 57.14 1.33
CA THR A 732 56.44 56.16 1.19
C THR A 732 55.10 56.79 0.90
N SER A 733 54.79 57.97 1.47
CA SER A 733 53.55 58.68 1.15
C SER A 733 53.63 59.46 -0.16
N ALA A 734 54.85 59.78 -0.63
CA ALA A 734 55.09 60.46 -1.89
C ALA A 734 55.23 59.51 -3.10
N ASP A 735 55.51 58.22 -2.88
CA ASP A 735 55.60 57.16 -3.89
C ASP A 735 54.21 56.54 -4.11
N ILE A 736 53.36 57.29 -4.82
CA ILE A 736 51.93 57.00 -4.96
C ILE A 736 51.74 55.75 -5.82
N ASN A 737 52.56 55.56 -6.85
CA ASN A 737 52.48 54.37 -7.71
C ASN A 737 53.20 53.14 -7.13
N SER A 738 53.86 53.31 -5.97
CA SER A 738 54.60 52.26 -5.28
C SER A 738 55.66 51.59 -6.16
N ASP A 739 56.30 52.34 -7.07
CA ASP A 739 57.39 51.83 -7.91
C ASP A 739 58.76 51.91 -7.21
N GLY A 740 58.80 52.54 -6.04
CA GLY A 740 60.00 52.71 -5.23
C GLY A 740 60.78 53.98 -5.54
N VAL A 741 60.32 54.84 -6.45
CA VAL A 741 60.99 56.03 -6.94
C VAL A 741 60.01 57.21 -7.01
N VAL A 742 60.11 58.16 -6.08
CA VAL A 742 59.29 59.38 -6.14
C VAL A 742 59.69 60.24 -7.35
N ASN A 743 58.83 60.25 -8.38
CA ASN A 743 59.10 60.87 -9.66
C ASN A 743 57.83 61.49 -10.29
N VAL A 744 57.94 61.93 -11.55
CA VAL A 744 56.83 62.59 -12.27
C VAL A 744 55.62 61.65 -12.46
N ALA A 745 55.83 60.33 -12.50
CA ALA A 745 54.77 59.34 -12.57
C ALA A 745 53.83 59.40 -11.35
N ASP A 746 54.38 59.59 -10.14
CA ASP A 746 53.59 59.78 -8.91
C ASP A 746 52.74 61.04 -9.00
N LEU A 747 53.33 62.14 -9.45
CA LEU A 747 52.63 63.40 -9.62
C LEU A 747 51.51 63.30 -10.67
N ILE A 748 51.74 62.58 -11.78
CA ILE A 748 50.71 62.33 -12.80
C ILE A 748 49.56 61.51 -12.19
N MET A 749 49.88 60.50 -11.39
CA MET A 749 48.86 59.66 -10.76
C MET A 749 48.03 60.45 -9.74
N LEU A 750 48.70 61.27 -8.91
CA LEU A 750 48.05 62.19 -7.98
C LEU A 750 47.08 63.15 -8.67
N ILE A 751 47.53 63.78 -9.76
CA ILE A 751 46.70 64.73 -10.52
C ILE A 751 45.49 64.01 -11.12
N ASN A 752 45.67 62.80 -11.65
CA ASN A 752 44.55 62.01 -12.19
C ASN A 752 43.51 61.66 -11.11
N ASP A 753 43.93 61.40 -9.88
CA ASP A 753 43.02 61.09 -8.78
C ASP A 753 42.34 62.34 -8.21
N LEU A 754 43.05 63.47 -8.10
CA LEU A 754 42.46 64.78 -7.79
C LEU A 754 41.37 65.17 -8.80
N LEU A 755 41.57 64.88 -10.10
CA LEU A 755 40.57 65.13 -11.16
C LEU A 755 39.35 64.21 -11.09
N LYS A 756 39.43 63.06 -10.43
CA LYS A 756 38.30 62.13 -10.23
C LYS A 756 37.43 62.49 -9.03
N GLU A 757 38.03 62.94 -7.93
CA GLU A 757 37.28 63.31 -6.71
C GLU A 757 36.57 64.66 -6.82
N SER A 758 36.91 65.45 -7.83
CA SER A 758 36.49 66.83 -7.90
C SER A 758 35.40 67.03 -8.98
N SER A 759 34.24 67.48 -8.54
CA SER A 759 33.25 68.10 -9.43
C SER A 759 33.77 69.50 -9.80
N TRP A 760 34.70 69.55 -10.77
CA TRP A 760 35.13 70.84 -11.31
C TRP A 760 33.99 71.44 -12.15
N PRO A 761 33.73 72.75 -12.04
CA PRO A 761 33.01 73.50 -13.07
C PRO A 761 33.76 73.50 -14.40
#